data_AF-A0A955C2V0-F1
#
_entry.id   AF-A0A955C2V0-F1
#
_cell.length_a   1.000
_cell.length_b   1.000
_cell.length_c   1.000
_cell.angle_alpha   90.00
_cell.angle_beta   90.00
_cell.angle_gamma   90.00
#
_symmetry.space_group_name_H-M   'P 1'
#
loop_
_entity.id
_entity.type
_entity.pdbx_description
1 polymer ?
#
loop_
_entity_poly.entity_id
_entity_poly.type
_entity_poly.pdbx_seq_one_letter_code
_entity_poly.pdbx_strand_id
1 'polypeptide(L)'
;MSVATPTFRQHPAQSRRERKAVDGDKGELGPGSGDLIMRFSTLIVFTSLLLAANGSSAAERSRFAETGSRSQYVHWIELYDANFNEIDPAAEHPAPYSPRKTCGRCHDYDTIACGYHFNARADDAAHGRPGEPWIWNDPRTATQLPLSYRGWAGTYDPRRLDISAWDFALKFGRHLPGGVEPAASSAPLAAAEGAPPEPATPGNWTRSGALEIDCMICHAAESGYSMEAWAHQIDEENFAWAPTAGLGIGSVTGAVADLDDDGAGEGPQVTYHDLKRNGEGKVFFNVVRQPRNDTCYYCHSNRTLGGPQAAWNHDEDIHLRAGMQCADCHRNGIGHHTVRGFAGEQHASGEAVVTLSCRGCHLGEEQGGRLGAPQPLHAGLPPLHLEKLSCTACHSGPLPGDQALPLQTALAHGLGLPSHDYTAELPPELVAPVFLRDGETLFPHRMMWPSFWGAQRGETIVPAHPEAVYDALRRTFRVRRGKTLKETLLEIRLGRDDKTELLGEERAGADEDEWTEEEQARVAAWVEKKALADFQEKLPEAFEALAEVVGPGEAKPVFVAGGKVYRLDSEGHVETFAHAAAEPYAWKLAHDVRPARASLGAGGCFDCHAEGAPIFAGKVATPSPVPSEESAVVAMQELAGYDKTKLDAWNQSFQGRAAFKWLGFASMGVVGFVLLSGAVWGFLTVTGVARRKD
;
A
#
# COMPACT_ATOMS: atom_id res chain seq x y z
N MET A 1 -17.75 35.15 31.44
CA MET A 1 -17.22 35.38 32.79
C MET A 1 -16.01 34.47 32.97
N SER A 2 -14.86 35.12 33.20
CA SER A 2 -13.52 34.68 33.61
C SER A 2 -12.80 33.50 32.90
N VAL A 3 -11.56 33.81 32.54
CA VAL A 3 -10.57 33.11 31.72
C VAL A 3 -9.40 32.71 32.62
N ALA A 4 -8.72 31.58 32.36
CA ALA A 4 -7.27 31.45 32.58
C ALA A 4 -6.68 30.15 31.99
N THR A 5 -5.60 30.33 31.24
CA THR A 5 -4.57 29.32 30.88
C THR A 5 -3.19 30.02 31.00
N PRO A 6 -2.04 29.35 30.77
CA PRO A 6 -1.19 28.57 31.66
C PRO A 6 0.19 29.24 31.92
N THR A 7 1.17 28.58 32.56
CA THR A 7 2.60 28.94 32.38
C THR A 7 3.58 27.79 32.62
N PHE A 8 4.42 27.57 31.59
CA PHE A 8 5.73 26.93 31.58
C PHE A 8 6.76 27.72 32.42
N ARG A 9 7.80 27.04 32.95
CA ARG A 9 9.01 27.69 33.50
C ARG A 9 10.24 27.33 32.67
N GLN A 10 10.89 28.38 32.15
CA GLN A 10 12.28 28.42 31.69
C GLN A 10 13.16 29.16 32.71
N HIS A 11 14.48 29.07 32.49
CA HIS A 11 15.61 29.99 32.83
C HIS A 11 16.62 29.53 33.90
N PRO A 12 17.87 30.07 33.90
CA PRO A 12 18.53 30.96 32.91
C PRO A 12 20.00 30.63 32.58
N ALA A 13 20.52 31.41 31.62
CA ALA A 13 21.92 31.58 31.24
C ALA A 13 22.61 32.77 31.97
N GLN A 14 23.89 33.00 31.64
CA GLN A 14 24.85 34.09 31.96
C GLN A 14 25.89 33.68 33.03
N SER A 15 27.20 33.92 32.89
CA SER A 15 27.89 35.08 32.30
C SER A 15 29.35 34.78 31.87
N ARG A 16 30.10 35.82 31.49
CA ARG A 16 31.24 35.92 30.56
C ARG A 16 32.45 36.56 31.27
N ARG A 17 33.66 36.43 30.65
CA ARG A 17 34.95 37.16 30.89
C ARG A 17 35.91 36.49 31.90
N GLU A 18 37.25 36.53 31.80
CA GLU A 18 38.23 37.21 30.92
C GLU A 18 39.63 36.54 31.06
N ARG A 19 40.59 36.99 30.24
CA ARG A 19 41.94 36.45 29.98
C ARG A 19 43.06 36.96 30.93
N LYS A 20 44.23 36.30 30.79
CA LYS A 20 45.65 36.66 31.06
C LYS A 20 46.23 36.04 32.34
N ALA A 21 47.30 35.23 32.37
CA ALA A 21 48.62 35.17 31.72
C ALA A 21 49.77 35.72 32.60
N VAL A 22 50.87 34.92 32.63
CA VAL A 22 52.30 35.28 32.79
C VAL A 22 53.00 35.05 34.15
N ASP A 23 54.01 34.16 34.06
CA ASP A 23 55.34 34.01 34.69
C ASP A 23 55.60 33.94 36.21
N GLY A 24 56.56 33.06 36.56
CA GLY A 24 57.34 33.18 37.79
C GLY A 24 58.08 31.93 38.26
N ASP A 25 59.16 31.57 37.57
CA ASP A 25 60.19 30.54 37.84
C ASP A 25 60.82 30.55 39.26
N LYS A 26 61.16 29.37 39.83
CA LYS A 26 62.52 28.96 40.28
C LYS A 26 62.60 27.76 41.28
N GLY A 27 63.36 26.74 40.86
CA GLY A 27 64.28 25.88 41.66
C GLY A 27 63.69 24.69 42.43
N GLU A 28 64.26 23.49 42.51
CA GLU A 28 65.53 22.91 42.05
C GLU A 28 65.47 21.36 42.26
N LEU A 29 66.14 20.60 41.36
CA LEU A 29 66.86 19.32 41.55
C LEU A 29 66.11 17.99 41.85
N GLY A 30 66.18 17.04 40.89
CA GLY A 30 65.78 15.61 40.98
C GLY A 30 66.83 14.71 41.67
N PRO A 31 66.93 13.37 41.41
CA PRO A 31 66.25 12.55 40.39
C PRO A 31 65.65 11.22 40.92
N GLY A 32 64.81 10.57 40.10
CA GLY A 32 64.26 9.23 40.39
C GLY A 32 63.71 8.58 39.14
N SER A 33 64.61 8.07 38.31
CA SER A 33 64.38 7.26 37.11
C SER A 33 63.52 6.03 37.41
N GLY A 34 62.24 6.09 37.06
CA GLY A 34 61.30 4.95 37.11
C GLY A 34 60.03 5.16 36.28
N ASP A 35 59.66 6.42 36.03
CA ASP A 35 58.33 6.75 35.48
C ASP A 35 58.26 6.88 33.95
N LEU A 36 59.40 6.81 33.24
CA LEU A 36 59.43 7.06 31.80
C LEU A 36 59.17 5.80 30.95
N ILE A 37 59.43 4.61 31.49
CA ILE A 37 59.18 3.34 30.77
C ILE A 37 57.68 2.97 30.85
N MET A 38 57.01 3.32 31.95
CA MET A 38 55.61 2.98 32.16
C MET A 38 54.66 3.84 31.32
N ARG A 39 55.01 5.10 31.04
CA ARG A 39 54.16 6.03 30.25
C ARG A 39 54.21 5.79 28.73
N PHE A 40 55.27 5.20 28.20
CA PHE A 40 55.33 4.80 26.77
C PHE A 40 54.58 3.48 26.51
N SER A 41 54.55 2.55 27.48
CA SER A 41 53.78 1.31 27.36
C SER A 41 52.27 1.54 27.41
N THR A 42 51.79 2.48 28.24
CA THR A 42 50.34 2.77 28.32
C THR A 42 49.81 3.49 27.08
N LEU A 43 50.62 4.33 26.43
CA LEU A 43 50.21 5.04 25.21
C LEU A 43 50.15 4.10 24.00
N ILE A 44 51.07 3.13 23.88
CA ILE A 44 51.03 2.12 22.80
C ILE A 44 49.83 1.18 23.02
N VAL A 45 49.56 0.73 24.25
CA VAL A 45 48.40 -0.15 24.52
C VAL A 45 47.07 0.58 24.30
N PHE A 46 46.93 1.86 24.65
CA PHE A 46 45.70 2.63 24.35
C PHE A 46 45.53 2.93 22.86
N THR A 47 46.63 3.18 22.12
CA THR A 47 46.56 3.41 20.67
C THR A 47 46.28 2.10 19.92
N SER A 48 46.80 0.96 20.40
CA SER A 48 46.48 -0.38 19.89
C SER A 48 45.05 -0.82 20.22
N LEU A 49 44.49 -0.46 21.38
CA LEU A 49 43.07 -0.71 21.69
C LEU A 49 42.12 0.19 20.88
N LEU A 50 42.50 1.43 20.58
CA LEU A 50 41.71 2.34 19.74
C LEU A 50 41.82 2.02 18.23
N LEU A 51 42.93 1.42 17.77
CA LEU A 51 43.03 0.86 16.41
C LEU A 51 42.35 -0.52 16.29
N ALA A 52 42.24 -1.30 17.37
CA ALA A 52 41.47 -2.54 17.38
C ALA A 52 39.95 -2.31 17.46
N ALA A 53 39.51 -1.17 17.99
CA ALA A 53 38.08 -0.80 18.05
C ALA A 53 37.52 -0.23 16.72
N ASN A 54 38.38 0.13 15.76
CA ASN A 54 37.97 0.65 14.44
C ASN A 54 38.25 -0.33 13.28
N GLY A 55 38.49 -1.60 13.59
CA GLY A 55 38.87 -2.58 12.59
C GLY A 55 38.30 -3.96 12.88
N SER A 56 36.98 -4.09 12.88
CA SER A 56 36.28 -5.37 12.70
C SER A 56 34.79 -5.15 12.41
N SER A 57 34.45 -4.58 11.25
CA SER A 57 33.42 -5.24 10.45
C SER A 57 34.13 -6.28 9.61
N ALA A 58 34.49 -7.40 10.24
CA ALA A 58 34.67 -8.61 9.46
C ALA A 58 33.28 -8.92 8.91
N ALA A 59 32.97 -8.40 7.72
CA ALA A 59 31.83 -8.85 6.95
C ALA A 59 31.98 -10.38 6.89
N GLU A 60 31.07 -11.07 7.56
CA GLU A 60 31.03 -12.53 7.56
C GLU A 60 31.06 -12.94 6.10
N ARG A 61 32.17 -13.54 5.65
CA ARG A 61 32.31 -13.89 4.25
C ARG A 61 31.24 -14.93 3.96
N SER A 62 30.29 -14.54 3.11
CA SER A 62 29.25 -15.44 2.62
C SER A 62 29.89 -16.75 2.15
N ARG A 63 29.28 -17.89 2.51
CA ARG A 63 29.67 -19.21 1.99
C ARG A 63 29.37 -19.36 0.49
N PHE A 64 28.60 -18.43 -0.08
CA PHE A 64 28.19 -18.43 -1.47
C PHE A 64 29.22 -17.71 -2.34
N ALA A 65 29.40 -18.21 -3.57
CA ALA A 65 30.38 -17.66 -4.50
C ALA A 65 29.91 -16.31 -5.07
N GLU A 66 30.84 -15.37 -5.21
CA GLU A 66 30.62 -14.07 -5.85
C GLU A 66 31.55 -13.89 -7.04
N THR A 67 31.05 -13.31 -8.13
CA THR A 67 31.86 -13.06 -9.34
C THR A 67 32.56 -11.71 -9.31
N GLY A 68 32.07 -10.76 -8.51
CA GLY A 68 32.51 -9.36 -8.51
C GLY A 68 32.30 -8.62 -9.85
N SER A 69 31.71 -9.27 -10.85
CA SER A 69 31.53 -8.71 -12.19
C SER A 69 30.28 -7.85 -12.26
N ARG A 70 30.34 -6.80 -13.10
CA ARG A 70 29.16 -6.03 -13.51
C ARG A 70 28.39 -6.68 -14.66
N SER A 71 28.97 -7.70 -15.30
CA SER A 71 28.27 -8.54 -16.29
C SER A 71 27.40 -9.56 -15.59
N GLN A 72 26.38 -10.07 -16.30
CA GLN A 72 25.60 -11.19 -15.80
C GLN A 72 26.44 -12.46 -15.75
N TYR A 73 26.21 -13.26 -14.71
CA TYR A 73 26.79 -14.59 -14.58
C TYR A 73 25.90 -15.59 -15.33
N VAL A 74 26.53 -16.51 -16.04
CA VAL A 74 25.83 -17.56 -16.80
C VAL A 74 25.54 -18.72 -15.85
N HIS A 75 24.26 -19.02 -15.61
CA HIS A 75 23.85 -20.04 -14.65
C HIS A 75 23.67 -21.40 -15.33
N TRP A 76 24.56 -22.33 -14.98
CA TRP A 76 24.44 -23.76 -15.30
C TRP A 76 24.30 -24.50 -13.97
N ILE A 77 23.13 -25.09 -13.70
CA ILE A 77 22.76 -25.62 -12.39
C ILE A 77 22.22 -27.04 -12.55
N GLU A 78 22.60 -27.97 -11.67
CA GLU A 78 21.90 -29.25 -11.54
C GLU A 78 20.49 -29.05 -10.98
N LEU A 79 19.50 -29.77 -11.50
CA LEU A 79 18.11 -29.62 -11.10
C LEU A 79 17.79 -30.51 -9.89
N TYR A 80 17.14 -29.99 -8.86
CA TYR A 80 16.79 -30.75 -7.65
C TYR A 80 15.30 -30.67 -7.31
N ASP A 81 14.78 -31.76 -6.77
CA ASP A 81 13.45 -31.83 -6.18
C ASP A 81 13.42 -31.29 -4.74
N ALA A 82 12.24 -31.24 -4.12
CA ALA A 82 12.06 -30.76 -2.74
C ALA A 82 12.80 -31.62 -1.69
N ASN A 83 13.08 -32.90 -2.01
CA ASN A 83 13.80 -33.84 -1.16
C ASN A 83 15.33 -33.77 -1.36
N PHE A 84 15.81 -32.84 -2.19
CA PHE A 84 17.22 -32.67 -2.54
C PHE A 84 17.80 -33.84 -3.36
N ASN A 85 16.96 -34.58 -4.08
CA ASN A 85 17.40 -35.52 -5.09
C ASN A 85 17.62 -34.79 -6.42
N GLU A 86 18.69 -35.16 -7.13
CA GLU A 86 18.91 -34.66 -8.48
C GLU A 86 17.84 -35.23 -9.42
N ILE A 87 17.22 -34.36 -10.22
CA ILE A 87 16.18 -34.74 -11.17
C ILE A 87 16.84 -35.11 -12.48
N ASP A 88 16.57 -36.32 -12.98
CA ASP A 88 16.75 -36.63 -14.40
C ASP A 88 15.45 -36.24 -15.15
N PRO A 89 15.47 -35.16 -15.95
CA PRO A 89 14.27 -34.72 -16.66
C PRO A 89 13.79 -35.72 -17.73
N ALA A 90 14.59 -36.74 -18.07
CA ALA A 90 14.23 -37.80 -19.01
C ALA A 90 13.66 -39.07 -18.34
N ALA A 91 13.56 -39.09 -17.01
CA ALA A 91 12.90 -40.19 -16.29
C ALA A 91 11.42 -40.30 -16.68
N GLU A 92 10.82 -41.48 -16.46
CA GLU A 92 9.40 -41.74 -16.79
C GLU A 92 8.44 -40.86 -15.97
N HIS A 93 8.76 -40.64 -14.69
CA HIS A 93 7.99 -39.79 -13.77
C HIS A 93 8.93 -38.88 -12.97
N PRO A 94 9.48 -37.82 -13.59
CA PRO A 94 10.40 -36.93 -12.90
C PRO A 94 9.64 -36.06 -11.90
N ALA A 95 10.26 -35.80 -10.74
CA ALA A 95 9.72 -34.88 -9.73
C ALA A 95 9.75 -33.43 -10.25
N PRO A 96 8.88 -32.53 -9.77
CA PRO A 96 8.98 -31.11 -10.07
C PRO A 96 10.24 -30.49 -9.46
N TYR A 97 10.74 -29.42 -10.07
CA TYR A 97 11.92 -28.73 -9.55
C TYR A 97 11.55 -27.90 -8.33
N SER A 98 12.42 -27.91 -7.32
CA SER A 98 12.35 -27.04 -6.16
C SER A 98 13.28 -25.83 -6.34
N PRO A 99 12.75 -24.59 -6.40
CA PRO A 99 13.56 -23.38 -6.33
C PRO A 99 14.48 -23.37 -5.11
N ARG A 100 13.98 -23.80 -3.94
CA ARG A 100 14.75 -23.81 -2.69
C ARG A 100 15.97 -24.72 -2.77
N LYS A 101 15.81 -25.93 -3.31
CA LYS A 101 16.89 -26.92 -3.39
C LYS A 101 17.80 -26.71 -4.60
N THR A 102 17.27 -26.18 -5.70
CA THR A 102 18.06 -25.89 -6.91
C THR A 102 18.87 -24.60 -6.74
N CYS A 103 18.21 -23.47 -6.47
CA CYS A 103 18.88 -22.17 -6.36
C CYS A 103 19.57 -21.97 -4.99
N GLY A 104 19.02 -22.56 -3.92
CA GLY A 104 19.56 -22.42 -2.55
C GLY A 104 20.93 -23.06 -2.32
N ARG A 105 21.46 -23.83 -3.29
CA ARG A 105 22.86 -24.29 -3.29
C ARG A 105 23.84 -23.14 -3.54
N CYS A 106 23.40 -22.13 -4.29
CA CYS A 106 24.22 -21.00 -4.73
C CYS A 106 23.82 -19.68 -4.06
N HIS A 107 22.63 -19.60 -3.47
CA HIS A 107 22.11 -18.41 -2.80
C HIS A 107 21.53 -18.73 -1.42
N ASP A 108 21.61 -17.77 -0.51
CA ASP A 108 21.05 -17.91 0.84
C ASP A 108 19.53 -17.77 0.83
N TYR A 109 18.83 -18.91 0.67
CA TYR A 109 17.38 -18.92 0.60
C TYR A 109 16.71 -18.38 1.88
N ASP A 110 17.25 -18.69 3.05
CA ASP A 110 16.65 -18.28 4.32
C ASP A 110 16.80 -16.75 4.51
N THR A 111 17.94 -16.20 4.13
CA THR A 111 18.14 -14.75 4.06
C THR A 111 17.19 -14.08 3.04
N ILE A 112 16.98 -14.70 1.87
CA ILE A 112 16.01 -14.20 0.87
C ILE A 112 14.60 -14.15 1.45
N ALA A 113 14.18 -15.19 2.18
CA ALA A 113 12.84 -15.31 2.77
C ALA A 113 12.51 -14.20 3.79
N CYS A 114 13.50 -13.50 4.33
CA CYS A 114 13.29 -12.35 5.20
C CYS A 114 12.82 -11.08 4.47
N GLY A 115 12.83 -11.08 3.12
CA GLY A 115 12.45 -9.94 2.29
C GLY A 115 10.96 -9.56 2.39
N TYR A 116 10.62 -8.32 2.05
CA TYR A 116 9.26 -7.78 2.23
C TYR A 116 8.16 -8.52 1.44
N HIS A 117 8.51 -9.15 0.32
CA HIS A 117 7.57 -9.94 -0.49
C HIS A 117 7.32 -11.35 0.06
N PHE A 118 8.15 -11.82 1.00
CA PHE A 118 8.14 -13.22 1.47
C PHE A 118 7.83 -13.31 2.96
N ASN A 119 8.14 -12.27 3.72
CA ASN A 119 8.02 -12.24 5.18
C ASN A 119 6.63 -11.81 5.69
N ALA A 120 5.61 -11.78 4.82
CA ALA A 120 4.28 -11.30 5.20
C ALA A 120 3.72 -12.07 6.40
N ARG A 121 3.98 -13.38 6.49
CA ARG A 121 3.49 -14.27 7.55
C ARG A 121 4.46 -14.43 8.74
N ALA A 122 5.62 -13.77 8.72
CA ALA A 122 6.62 -13.90 9.77
C ALA A 122 6.25 -13.04 11.01
N ASP A 123 6.30 -13.67 12.19
CA ASP A 123 5.87 -13.05 13.46
C ASP A 123 6.75 -11.88 13.91
N ASP A 124 8.04 -11.95 13.62
CA ASP A 124 9.06 -11.00 14.05
C ASP A 124 9.41 -9.97 12.95
N ALA A 125 8.78 -10.05 11.78
CA ALA A 125 9.06 -9.13 10.70
C ALA A 125 8.58 -7.71 11.02
N ALA A 126 9.48 -6.74 10.86
CA ALA A 126 9.16 -5.33 11.01
C ALA A 126 7.92 -4.95 10.18
N HIS A 127 6.89 -4.45 10.85
CA HIS A 127 5.58 -4.18 10.22
C HIS A 127 5.64 -3.01 9.22
N GLY A 128 6.58 -2.08 9.39
CA GLY A 128 6.77 -0.95 8.49
C GLY A 128 5.55 -0.03 8.39
N ARG A 129 5.58 0.92 7.44
CA ARG A 129 4.40 1.75 7.14
C ARG A 129 3.28 0.90 6.53
N PRO A 130 2.00 1.26 6.75
CA PRO A 130 0.85 0.65 6.07
C PRO A 130 0.99 0.68 4.54
N GLY A 131 0.65 -0.43 3.90
CA GLY A 131 0.60 -0.60 2.45
C GLY A 131 -0.76 -1.13 2.00
N GLU A 132 -0.83 -1.60 0.76
CA GLU A 132 -2.02 -2.31 0.27
C GLU A 132 -2.24 -3.58 1.11
N PRO A 133 -3.44 -3.82 1.66
CA PRO A 133 -3.72 -5.01 2.42
C PRO A 133 -4.02 -6.17 1.46
N TRP A 134 -3.98 -7.41 1.97
CA TRP A 134 -4.58 -8.53 1.25
C TRP A 134 -6.09 -8.39 1.36
N ILE A 135 -6.81 -8.22 0.26
CA ILE A 135 -8.27 -8.02 0.33
C ILE A 135 -8.97 -9.36 0.09
N TRP A 136 -9.54 -9.93 1.15
CA TRP A 136 -10.41 -11.08 1.01
C TRP A 136 -11.77 -10.62 0.50
N ASN A 137 -11.95 -10.73 -0.81
CA ASN A 137 -13.22 -10.45 -1.46
C ASN A 137 -14.04 -11.74 -1.65
N ASP A 138 -15.28 -11.75 -1.18
CA ASP A 138 -16.29 -12.76 -1.51
C ASP A 138 -17.56 -12.07 -2.04
N PRO A 139 -17.74 -12.04 -3.37
CA PRO A 139 -18.90 -11.40 -3.98
C PRO A 139 -20.24 -12.02 -3.57
N ARG A 140 -20.27 -13.29 -3.12
CA ARG A 140 -21.51 -14.00 -2.74
C ARG A 140 -22.10 -13.47 -1.43
N THR A 141 -21.25 -12.93 -0.57
CA THR A 141 -21.61 -12.39 0.76
C THR A 141 -21.38 -10.89 0.86
N ALA A 142 -20.98 -10.25 -0.24
CA ALA A 142 -20.53 -8.87 -0.29
C ALA A 142 -19.36 -8.57 0.68
N THR A 143 -18.55 -9.59 0.99
CA THR A 143 -17.39 -9.43 1.88
C THR A 143 -16.24 -8.78 1.12
N GLN A 144 -15.69 -7.70 1.66
CA GLN A 144 -14.47 -7.01 1.24
C GLN A 144 -13.63 -6.75 2.48
N LEU A 145 -12.74 -7.68 2.82
CA LEU A 145 -12.07 -7.69 4.12
C LEU A 145 -10.57 -7.38 3.96
N PRO A 146 -10.08 -6.23 4.47
CA PRO A 146 -8.65 -5.93 4.46
C PRO A 146 -7.90 -6.78 5.50
N LEU A 147 -6.98 -7.60 5.04
CA LEU A 147 -6.19 -8.52 5.84
C LEU A 147 -4.72 -8.09 5.90
N SER A 148 -4.11 -8.25 7.07
CA SER A 148 -2.66 -8.10 7.25
C SER A 148 -2.17 -8.84 8.50
N TYR A 149 -1.10 -9.61 8.34
CA TYR A 149 -0.36 -10.20 9.45
C TYR A 149 0.48 -9.16 10.23
N ARG A 150 0.61 -7.94 9.70
CA ARG A 150 1.47 -6.88 10.28
C ARG A 150 0.74 -6.02 11.30
N GLY A 151 -0.53 -6.31 11.60
CA GLY A 151 -1.33 -5.59 12.59
C GLY A 151 -1.54 -4.10 12.27
N TRP A 152 -1.61 -3.74 10.99
CA TRP A 152 -1.93 -2.35 10.61
C TRP A 152 -3.35 -1.99 11.05
N ALA A 153 -3.55 -0.77 11.55
CA ALA A 153 -4.86 -0.29 11.97
C ALA A 153 -5.87 -0.40 10.81
N GLY A 154 -7.08 -0.89 11.09
CA GLY A 154 -8.12 -1.14 10.08
C GLY A 154 -7.93 -2.44 9.27
N THR A 155 -6.94 -3.29 9.60
CA THR A 155 -6.78 -4.63 9.00
C THR A 155 -6.98 -5.74 10.02
N TYR A 156 -7.28 -6.94 9.54
CA TYR A 156 -7.49 -8.12 10.36
C TYR A 156 -6.40 -9.18 10.10
N ASP A 157 -5.92 -9.81 11.18
CA ASP A 157 -4.95 -10.90 11.06
C ASP A 157 -5.65 -12.17 10.56
N PRO A 158 -5.25 -12.74 9.39
CA PRO A 158 -5.87 -13.94 8.85
C PRO A 158 -5.99 -15.09 9.84
N ARG A 159 -4.98 -15.28 10.71
CA ARG A 159 -4.95 -16.38 11.69
C ARG A 159 -6.06 -16.28 12.72
N ARG A 160 -6.48 -15.06 13.06
CA ARG A 160 -7.57 -14.82 14.02
C ARG A 160 -8.94 -15.06 13.42
N LEU A 161 -9.02 -15.18 12.10
CA LEU A 161 -10.25 -15.43 11.36
C LEU A 161 -10.35 -16.89 10.91
N ASP A 162 -9.44 -17.75 11.36
CA ASP A 162 -9.32 -19.14 10.92
C ASP A 162 -9.00 -19.29 9.43
N ILE A 163 -8.42 -18.25 8.80
CA ILE A 163 -7.92 -18.32 7.43
C ILE A 163 -6.53 -18.96 7.51
N SER A 164 -6.43 -20.19 7.04
CA SER A 164 -5.20 -20.95 7.13
C SER A 164 -4.15 -20.50 6.11
N ALA A 165 -2.93 -21.03 6.26
CA ALA A 165 -1.87 -20.90 5.26
C ALA A 165 -2.32 -21.34 3.86
N TRP A 166 -3.15 -22.39 3.82
CA TRP A 166 -3.62 -23.03 2.61
C TRP A 166 -4.64 -22.14 1.91
N ASP A 167 -5.65 -21.68 2.66
CA ASP A 167 -6.68 -20.76 2.16
C ASP A 167 -6.04 -19.47 1.65
N PHE A 168 -5.00 -18.99 2.36
CA PHE A 168 -4.22 -17.83 1.92
C PHE A 168 -3.47 -18.09 0.61
N ALA A 169 -2.84 -19.27 0.46
CA ALA A 169 -2.16 -19.66 -0.79
C ALA A 169 -3.15 -19.74 -1.95
N LEU A 170 -4.31 -20.39 -1.78
CA LEU A 170 -5.33 -20.48 -2.83
C LEU A 170 -5.90 -19.11 -3.17
N LYS A 171 -6.17 -18.27 -2.17
CA LYS A 171 -6.79 -16.96 -2.42
C LYS A 171 -5.86 -15.97 -3.11
N PHE A 172 -4.59 -15.94 -2.71
CA PHE A 172 -3.65 -14.86 -3.08
C PHE A 172 -2.41 -15.34 -3.84
N GLY A 173 -2.17 -16.65 -3.92
CA GLY A 173 -0.99 -17.27 -4.51
C GLY A 173 -0.71 -16.79 -5.94
N ARG A 174 -1.77 -16.57 -6.73
CA ARG A 174 -1.66 -16.11 -8.12
C ARG A 174 -0.81 -14.84 -8.28
N HIS A 175 -0.82 -13.95 -7.30
CA HIS A 175 -0.05 -12.69 -7.28
C HIS A 175 0.97 -12.64 -6.13
N LEU A 176 1.41 -13.80 -5.66
CA LEU A 176 2.48 -13.97 -4.68
C LEU A 176 3.67 -14.67 -5.31
N PRO A 177 4.92 -14.25 -5.01
CA PRO A 177 6.11 -14.92 -5.52
C PRO A 177 6.47 -16.22 -4.76
N GLY A 178 5.47 -16.88 -4.18
CA GLY A 178 5.63 -18.01 -3.26
C GLY A 178 5.97 -17.59 -1.82
N GLY A 179 6.57 -18.51 -1.06
CA GLY A 179 6.86 -18.35 0.37
C GLY A 179 5.69 -18.72 1.29
N VAL A 180 4.73 -19.49 0.79
CA VAL A 180 3.62 -20.00 1.61
C VAL A 180 3.82 -21.48 1.87
N GLU A 181 4.20 -21.77 3.10
CA GLU A 181 4.54 -23.12 3.56
C GLU A 181 3.55 -23.57 4.64
N PRO A 182 3.38 -24.89 4.85
CA PRO A 182 2.67 -25.40 6.02
C PRO A 182 3.28 -24.78 7.28
N ALA A 183 2.44 -24.42 8.24
CA ALA A 183 2.94 -23.87 9.50
C ALA A 183 3.91 -24.89 10.12
N ALA A 184 5.18 -24.51 10.27
CA ALA A 184 6.04 -25.18 11.24
C ALA A 184 5.33 -24.98 12.57
N SER A 185 4.91 -26.06 13.25
CA SER A 185 4.14 -26.04 14.50
C SER A 185 4.57 -24.88 15.40
N SER A 186 3.93 -23.73 15.26
CA SER A 186 4.33 -22.53 15.98
C SER A 186 3.64 -22.64 17.32
N ALA A 187 4.44 -22.62 18.38
CA ALA A 187 3.92 -22.61 19.73
C ALA A 187 2.81 -21.55 19.84
N PRO A 188 1.68 -21.87 20.49
CA PRO A 188 0.52 -21.01 20.52
C PRO A 188 0.93 -19.60 20.96
N LEU A 189 0.52 -18.60 20.18
CA LEU A 189 0.41 -17.22 20.65
C LEU A 189 -0.26 -17.30 22.03
N ALA A 190 0.47 -16.84 23.06
CA ALA A 190 0.06 -16.96 24.46
C ALA A 190 -1.43 -16.67 24.59
N ALA A 191 -2.17 -17.70 25.03
CA ALA A 191 -3.62 -17.72 25.06
C ALA A 191 -4.16 -16.45 25.71
N ALA A 192 -4.78 -15.59 24.90
CA ALA A 192 -5.86 -14.77 25.42
C ALA A 192 -7.00 -15.73 25.78
N GLU A 193 -7.51 -15.64 27.01
CA GLU A 193 -8.60 -16.50 27.50
C GLU A 193 -9.76 -16.51 26.50
N GLY A 194 -10.10 -17.70 25.98
CA GLY A 194 -11.18 -17.91 25.00
C GLY A 194 -10.76 -18.28 23.57
N ALA A 195 -9.50 -18.60 23.32
CA ALA A 195 -9.06 -19.10 22.01
C ALA A 195 -9.63 -20.50 21.69
N PRO A 196 -10.24 -20.74 20.51
CA PRO A 196 -10.58 -22.06 20.01
C PRO A 196 -9.34 -22.98 19.91
N PRO A 197 -9.51 -24.31 19.88
CA PRO A 197 -8.40 -25.25 19.71
C PRO A 197 -7.61 -24.98 18.42
N GLU A 198 -6.34 -25.41 18.37
CA GLU A 198 -5.48 -25.31 17.18
C GLU A 198 -6.28 -25.72 15.92
N PRO A 199 -6.34 -24.88 14.89
CA PRO A 199 -7.00 -25.28 13.66
C PRO A 199 -6.25 -26.47 13.07
N ALA A 200 -7.00 -27.50 12.70
CA ALA A 200 -6.49 -28.59 11.85
C ALA A 200 -5.77 -27.94 10.66
N THR A 201 -4.56 -28.37 10.29
CA THR A 201 -3.87 -27.84 9.11
C THR A 201 -4.75 -28.10 7.88
N PRO A 202 -5.49 -27.11 7.36
CA PRO A 202 -6.36 -27.37 6.22
C PRO A 202 -5.47 -27.52 5.00
N GLY A 203 -5.91 -28.37 4.07
CA GLY A 203 -5.20 -28.63 2.83
C GLY A 203 -4.23 -29.80 2.88
N ASN A 204 -4.12 -30.50 1.74
CA ASN A 204 -3.30 -31.69 1.62
C ASN A 204 -1.84 -31.32 1.28
N TRP A 205 -1.16 -30.60 2.19
CA TRP A 205 0.25 -30.20 2.03
C TRP A 205 1.19 -31.36 1.71
N THR A 206 0.88 -32.56 2.19
CA THR A 206 1.64 -33.78 1.88
C THR A 206 1.60 -34.12 0.40
N ARG A 207 0.46 -33.91 -0.27
CA ARG A 207 0.31 -34.15 -1.71
C ARG A 207 0.66 -32.94 -2.57
N SER A 208 0.32 -31.74 -2.11
CA SER A 208 0.55 -30.47 -2.80
C SER A 208 2.00 -29.98 -2.74
N GLY A 209 2.69 -30.29 -1.64
CA GLY A 209 3.97 -29.68 -1.30
C GLY A 209 3.83 -28.20 -0.90
N ALA A 210 4.96 -27.55 -0.63
CA ALA A 210 4.99 -26.14 -0.25
C ALA A 210 4.99 -25.23 -1.49
N LEU A 211 4.36 -24.06 -1.40
CA LEU A 211 4.50 -23.01 -2.40
C LEU A 211 5.78 -22.23 -2.12
N GLU A 212 6.92 -22.82 -2.50
CA GLU A 212 8.25 -22.25 -2.29
C GLU A 212 8.39 -20.87 -2.96
N ILE A 213 9.23 -19.99 -2.40
CA ILE A 213 9.69 -18.77 -3.07
C ILE A 213 10.31 -19.14 -4.40
N ASP A 214 9.70 -18.70 -5.50
CA ASP A 214 10.27 -18.88 -6.83
C ASP A 214 11.06 -17.65 -7.26
N CYS A 215 12.38 -17.77 -7.20
CA CYS A 215 13.30 -16.71 -7.62
C CYS A 215 13.08 -16.30 -9.08
N MET A 216 12.64 -17.24 -9.93
CA MET A 216 12.52 -17.01 -11.37
C MET A 216 11.31 -16.15 -11.73
N ILE A 217 10.32 -16.00 -10.84
CA ILE A 217 9.25 -15.02 -11.01
C ILE A 217 9.83 -13.63 -11.25
N CYS A 218 10.88 -13.25 -10.51
CA CYS A 218 11.51 -11.94 -10.63
C CYS A 218 12.76 -11.94 -11.52
N HIS A 219 13.46 -13.07 -11.60
CA HIS A 219 14.79 -13.14 -12.18
C HIS A 219 14.85 -13.85 -13.53
N ALA A 220 13.76 -14.40 -14.06
CA ALA A 220 13.76 -14.93 -15.43
C ALA A 220 14.06 -13.82 -16.45
N ALA A 221 15.11 -14.00 -17.24
CA ALA A 221 15.50 -13.06 -18.28
C ALA A 221 14.66 -13.19 -19.57
N GLU A 222 14.05 -14.35 -19.75
CA GLU A 222 13.21 -14.68 -20.88
C GLU A 222 11.76 -14.39 -20.52
N SER A 223 10.95 -13.96 -21.49
CA SER A 223 9.50 -13.78 -21.32
C SER A 223 8.75 -15.12 -21.18
N GLY A 224 9.45 -16.19 -20.82
CA GLY A 224 8.93 -17.54 -20.69
C GLY A 224 8.30 -17.83 -19.33
N TYR A 225 8.51 -16.98 -18.32
CA TYR A 225 7.80 -17.15 -17.05
C TYR A 225 6.32 -16.80 -17.24
N SER A 226 5.46 -17.81 -17.18
CA SER A 226 4.01 -17.67 -17.30
C SER A 226 3.37 -17.58 -15.93
N MET A 227 2.96 -16.36 -15.55
CA MET A 227 2.16 -16.16 -14.34
C MET A 227 0.76 -16.79 -14.46
N GLU A 228 0.25 -17.00 -15.67
CA GLU A 228 -0.98 -17.75 -15.91
C GLU A 228 -0.79 -19.23 -15.54
N ALA A 229 0.31 -19.85 -15.98
CA ALA A 229 0.62 -21.23 -15.62
C ALA A 229 0.85 -21.38 -14.11
N TRP A 230 1.55 -20.41 -13.49
CA TRP A 230 1.71 -20.33 -12.04
C TRP A 230 0.36 -20.28 -11.31
N ALA A 231 -0.52 -19.34 -11.69
CA ALA A 231 -1.84 -19.19 -11.10
C ALA A 231 -2.70 -20.45 -11.28
N HIS A 232 -2.68 -21.03 -12.48
CA HIS A 232 -3.38 -22.30 -12.76
C HIS A 232 -2.90 -23.43 -11.85
N GLN A 233 -1.58 -23.58 -11.63
CA GLN A 233 -1.09 -24.62 -10.71
C GLN A 233 -1.53 -24.38 -9.27
N ILE A 234 -1.73 -23.13 -8.85
CA ILE A 234 -2.26 -22.82 -7.52
C ILE A 234 -3.74 -23.18 -7.43
N ASP A 235 -4.54 -22.87 -8.46
CA ASP A 235 -5.97 -23.23 -8.51
C ASP A 235 -6.16 -24.76 -8.48
N GLU A 236 -5.24 -25.53 -9.06
CA GLU A 236 -5.22 -27.00 -9.05
C GLU A 236 -4.61 -27.62 -7.77
N GLU A 237 -4.29 -26.79 -6.77
CA GLU A 237 -3.62 -27.19 -5.53
C GLU A 237 -2.23 -27.84 -5.76
N ASN A 238 -1.58 -27.59 -6.90
CA ASN A 238 -0.30 -28.17 -7.32
C ASN A 238 0.90 -27.29 -6.90
N PHE A 239 1.01 -26.91 -5.62
CA PHE A 239 1.97 -25.88 -5.17
C PHE A 239 3.43 -26.19 -5.49
N ALA A 240 3.91 -27.42 -5.28
CA ALA A 240 5.29 -27.80 -5.60
C ALA A 240 5.58 -27.84 -7.12
N TRP A 241 4.56 -27.94 -7.97
CA TRP A 241 4.70 -27.98 -9.42
C TRP A 241 4.61 -26.59 -10.05
N ALA A 242 4.06 -25.60 -9.34
CA ALA A 242 3.88 -24.24 -9.81
C ALA A 242 5.16 -23.59 -10.37
N PRO A 243 6.35 -23.74 -9.73
CA PRO A 243 7.59 -23.23 -10.31
C PRO A 243 7.94 -23.87 -11.67
N THR A 244 7.76 -25.19 -11.78
CA THR A 244 8.08 -25.97 -13.00
C THR A 244 7.26 -25.50 -14.20
N ALA A 245 5.95 -25.37 -14.00
CA ALA A 245 5.03 -24.88 -15.01
C ALA A 245 5.22 -23.37 -15.27
N GLY A 246 5.36 -22.58 -14.21
CA GLY A 246 5.53 -21.13 -14.25
C GLY A 246 6.77 -20.73 -15.06
N LEU A 247 7.92 -21.34 -14.80
CA LEU A 247 9.16 -21.09 -15.54
C LEU A 247 9.11 -21.60 -16.99
N GLY A 248 8.14 -22.45 -17.33
CA GLY A 248 8.01 -23.03 -18.66
C GLY A 248 9.10 -24.05 -18.99
N ILE A 249 9.63 -24.77 -17.98
CA ILE A 249 10.62 -25.84 -18.20
C ILE A 249 9.98 -27.24 -18.25
N GLY A 250 8.71 -27.36 -17.85
CA GLY A 250 7.92 -28.57 -18.03
C GLY A 250 6.43 -28.29 -18.04
N SER A 251 5.67 -29.21 -18.61
CA SER A 251 4.21 -29.23 -18.51
C SER A 251 3.78 -30.08 -17.31
N VAL A 252 2.67 -29.69 -16.68
CA VAL A 252 2.09 -30.41 -15.54
C VAL A 252 0.68 -30.84 -15.93
N THR A 253 0.38 -32.12 -15.76
CA THR A 253 -0.95 -32.72 -15.98
C THR A 253 -1.46 -33.36 -14.71
N GLY A 254 -2.77 -33.37 -14.49
CA GLY A 254 -3.37 -33.82 -13.23
C GLY A 254 -3.30 -32.75 -12.14
N ALA A 255 -4.08 -32.95 -11.10
CA ALA A 255 -4.29 -31.97 -10.04
C ALA A 255 -4.37 -32.65 -8.68
N VAL A 256 -3.85 -31.99 -7.65
CA VAL A 256 -4.08 -32.43 -6.27
C VAL A 256 -5.53 -32.20 -5.87
N ALA A 257 -6.16 -31.14 -6.39
CA ALA A 257 -7.57 -30.83 -6.17
C ALA A 257 -8.53 -31.96 -6.64
N ASP A 258 -8.12 -32.75 -7.64
CA ASP A 258 -8.91 -33.85 -8.20
C ASP A 258 -8.74 -35.18 -7.45
N LEU A 259 -7.83 -35.26 -6.48
CA LEU A 259 -7.59 -36.48 -5.71
C LEU A 259 -8.69 -36.66 -4.66
N ASP A 260 -9.22 -37.87 -4.55
CA ASP A 260 -10.15 -38.17 -3.45
C ASP A 260 -9.44 -38.22 -2.08
N ASP A 261 -10.23 -38.29 -1.00
CA ASP A 261 -9.73 -38.33 0.37
C ASP A 261 -8.73 -39.49 0.60
N ASP A 262 -8.95 -40.63 -0.05
CA ASP A 262 -8.10 -41.82 0.03
C ASP A 262 -6.86 -41.74 -0.88
N GLY A 263 -6.84 -40.78 -1.82
CA GLY A 263 -5.77 -40.54 -2.78
C GLY A 263 -5.87 -41.33 -4.08
N ALA A 264 -7.04 -41.86 -4.39
CA ALA A 264 -7.33 -42.37 -5.72
C ALA A 264 -7.52 -41.20 -6.70
N GLY A 265 -6.89 -41.34 -7.87
CA GLY A 265 -6.78 -40.31 -8.89
C GLY A 265 -5.36 -40.25 -9.46
N GLU A 266 -5.20 -39.70 -10.65
CA GLU A 266 -3.87 -39.41 -11.19
C GLU A 266 -3.41 -38.05 -10.63
N GLY A 267 -2.51 -38.09 -9.64
CA GLY A 267 -1.90 -36.88 -9.10
C GLY A 267 -1.06 -36.15 -10.15
N PRO A 268 -0.59 -34.92 -9.84
CA PRO A 268 0.15 -34.11 -10.79
C PRO A 268 1.45 -34.79 -11.25
N GLN A 269 1.63 -34.85 -12.58
CA GLN A 269 2.81 -35.41 -13.24
C GLN A 269 3.53 -34.34 -14.05
N VAL A 270 4.86 -34.37 -14.05
CA VAL A 270 5.70 -33.47 -14.83
C VAL A 270 6.18 -34.15 -16.09
N THR A 271 6.08 -33.45 -17.22
CA THR A 271 6.85 -33.75 -18.42
C THR A 271 7.78 -32.58 -18.71
N TYR A 272 9.08 -32.76 -18.52
CA TYR A 272 10.06 -31.72 -18.84
C TYR A 272 10.19 -31.52 -20.34
N HIS A 273 10.38 -30.26 -20.73
CA HIS A 273 10.69 -29.89 -22.11
C HIS A 273 12.15 -30.23 -22.47
N ASP A 274 12.52 -29.99 -23.72
CA ASP A 274 13.91 -30.14 -24.16
C ASP A 274 14.79 -29.03 -23.55
N LEU A 275 15.33 -29.32 -22.36
CA LEU A 275 16.14 -28.39 -21.59
C LEU A 275 17.54 -28.29 -22.19
N LYS A 276 18.03 -27.05 -22.34
CA LYS A 276 19.42 -26.80 -22.72
C LYS A 276 20.36 -27.25 -21.60
N ARG A 277 21.19 -28.27 -21.89
CA ARG A 277 22.19 -28.81 -20.95
C ARG A 277 23.62 -28.59 -21.45
N ASN A 278 24.57 -28.46 -20.53
CA ASN A 278 26.01 -28.44 -20.87
C ASN A 278 26.61 -29.87 -20.86
N GLY A 279 27.92 -29.99 -21.13
CA GLY A 279 28.61 -31.29 -21.15
C GLY A 279 28.71 -32.00 -19.78
N GLU A 280 28.36 -31.32 -18.69
CA GLU A 280 28.28 -31.87 -17.33
C GLU A 280 26.84 -32.27 -16.96
N GLY A 281 25.88 -32.11 -17.86
CA GLY A 281 24.46 -32.41 -17.61
C GLY A 281 23.67 -31.30 -16.91
N LYS A 282 24.32 -30.20 -16.51
CA LYS A 282 23.67 -29.04 -15.86
C LYS A 282 22.73 -28.32 -16.81
N VAL A 283 21.60 -27.87 -16.29
CA VAL A 283 20.57 -27.11 -17.03
C VAL A 283 20.92 -25.62 -17.06
N PHE A 284 20.70 -24.99 -18.21
CA PHE A 284 20.84 -23.55 -18.36
C PHE A 284 19.65 -22.80 -17.76
N PHE A 285 19.92 -21.86 -16.85
CA PHE A 285 18.93 -20.90 -16.37
C PHE A 285 19.32 -19.50 -16.86
N ASN A 286 18.40 -18.83 -17.56
CA ASN A 286 18.62 -17.47 -18.02
C ASN A 286 18.15 -16.48 -16.95
N VAL A 287 19.08 -16.04 -16.11
CA VAL A 287 18.79 -15.27 -14.89
C VAL A 287 19.30 -13.84 -15.02
N VAL A 288 18.43 -12.84 -14.81
CA VAL A 288 18.84 -11.45 -14.65
C VAL A 288 19.11 -11.10 -13.20
N ARG A 289 20.16 -10.30 -12.96
CA ARG A 289 20.43 -9.75 -11.61
C ARG A 289 19.39 -8.70 -11.19
N GLN A 290 19.02 -7.81 -12.11
CA GLN A 290 18.06 -6.74 -11.87
C GLN A 290 16.76 -7.09 -12.58
N PRO A 291 15.65 -7.30 -11.84
CA PRO A 291 14.33 -7.53 -12.43
C PRO A 291 13.91 -6.40 -13.36
N ARG A 292 13.12 -6.75 -14.38
CA ARG A 292 12.52 -5.80 -15.33
C ARG A 292 11.19 -5.26 -14.79
N ASN A 293 10.77 -4.09 -15.28
CA ASN A 293 9.53 -3.44 -14.84
C ASN A 293 8.27 -4.26 -15.10
N ASP A 294 8.18 -4.93 -16.24
CA ASP A 294 7.05 -5.79 -16.64
C ASP A 294 6.77 -6.88 -15.60
N THR A 295 7.82 -7.41 -14.99
CA THR A 295 7.74 -8.41 -13.93
C THR A 295 7.07 -7.84 -12.68
N CYS A 296 7.41 -6.60 -12.31
CA CYS A 296 6.77 -5.91 -11.19
C CYS A 296 5.31 -5.58 -11.49
N TYR A 297 5.01 -5.18 -12.73
CA TYR A 297 3.67 -4.78 -13.14
C TYR A 297 2.65 -5.91 -13.06
N TYR A 298 3.04 -7.18 -13.14
CA TYR A 298 2.10 -8.27 -12.93
C TYR A 298 1.38 -8.17 -11.57
N CYS A 299 2.10 -7.86 -10.48
CA CYS A 299 1.52 -7.69 -9.14
C CYS A 299 1.20 -6.23 -8.77
N HIS A 300 1.84 -5.24 -9.40
CA HIS A 300 1.73 -3.83 -8.99
C HIS A 300 0.98 -2.93 -9.99
N SER A 301 0.41 -3.49 -11.05
CA SER A 301 -0.42 -2.72 -11.99
C SER A 301 -1.65 -2.13 -11.32
N ASN A 302 -2.01 -0.92 -11.76
CA ASN A 302 -3.21 -0.23 -11.33
C ASN A 302 -3.95 0.29 -12.57
N ARG A 303 -5.28 0.23 -12.56
CA ARG A 303 -6.15 0.74 -13.61
C ARG A 303 -7.09 1.77 -12.99
N THR A 304 -6.92 3.03 -13.33
CA THR A 304 -7.89 4.08 -12.95
C THR A 304 -9.07 4.03 -13.91
N LEU A 305 -10.29 4.02 -13.37
CA LEU A 305 -11.53 3.92 -14.13
C LEU A 305 -12.15 5.32 -14.31
N GLY A 306 -12.73 5.59 -15.48
CA GLY A 306 -13.40 6.88 -15.76
C GLY A 306 -12.47 8.11 -15.85
N GLY A 307 -11.16 7.90 -15.97
CA GLY A 307 -10.19 8.99 -16.12
C GLY A 307 -10.36 9.78 -17.43
N PRO A 308 -9.95 11.06 -17.48
CA PRO A 308 -10.21 11.97 -18.61
C PRO A 308 -9.45 11.64 -19.90
N GLN A 309 -8.61 10.60 -19.92
CA GLN A 309 -7.82 10.21 -21.08
C GLN A 309 -8.02 8.72 -21.38
N ALA A 310 -8.09 8.39 -22.68
CA ALA A 310 -8.04 6.99 -23.10
C ALA A 310 -6.66 6.40 -22.73
N ALA A 311 -6.60 5.09 -22.46
CA ALA A 311 -5.36 4.38 -22.09
C ALA A 311 -4.17 4.71 -23.01
N TRP A 312 -4.42 4.93 -24.31
CA TRP A 312 -3.41 5.28 -25.31
C TRP A 312 -2.73 6.65 -25.08
N ASN A 313 -3.40 7.58 -24.44
CA ASN A 313 -2.93 8.96 -24.23
C ASN A 313 -2.35 9.19 -22.83
N HIS A 314 -2.33 8.17 -21.97
CA HIS A 314 -1.76 8.26 -20.63
C HIS A 314 -0.24 8.11 -20.69
N ASP A 315 0.48 9.16 -20.29
CA ASP A 315 1.92 9.07 -20.04
C ASP A 315 2.16 8.23 -18.76
N GLU A 316 3.10 7.27 -18.85
CA GLU A 316 3.57 6.47 -17.71
C GLU A 316 4.31 7.36 -16.67
N ASP A 317 4.72 6.74 -15.57
CA ASP A 317 5.62 7.34 -14.59
C ASP A 317 6.87 7.96 -15.25
N ILE A 318 7.12 9.24 -14.96
CA ILE A 318 8.19 10.03 -15.57
C ILE A 318 9.58 9.42 -15.39
N HIS A 319 9.81 8.68 -14.29
CA HIS A 319 11.09 8.04 -14.04
C HIS A 319 11.29 6.83 -14.95
N LEU A 320 10.23 6.06 -15.20
CA LEU A 320 10.28 4.91 -16.10
C LEU A 320 10.45 5.39 -17.55
N ARG A 321 9.77 6.48 -17.93
CA ARG A 321 9.97 7.17 -19.21
C ARG A 321 11.41 7.70 -19.38
N ALA A 322 12.07 8.06 -18.28
CA ALA A 322 13.49 8.44 -18.27
C ALA A 322 14.45 7.23 -18.30
N GLY A 323 13.93 5.99 -18.35
CA GLY A 323 14.70 4.77 -18.46
C GLY A 323 15.02 4.07 -17.14
N MET A 324 14.50 4.56 -16.01
CA MET A 324 14.66 3.86 -14.74
C MET A 324 13.86 2.55 -14.70
N GLN A 325 14.37 1.59 -13.94
CA GLN A 325 13.63 0.40 -13.54
C GLN A 325 13.04 0.58 -12.12
N CYS A 326 12.00 -0.15 -11.79
CA CYS A 326 11.40 -0.18 -10.44
C CYS A 326 12.48 -0.44 -9.39
N ALA A 327 13.36 -1.41 -9.64
CA ALA A 327 14.46 -1.80 -8.75
C ALA A 327 15.55 -0.72 -8.58
N ASP A 328 15.58 0.35 -9.38
CA ASP A 328 16.54 1.45 -9.20
C ASP A 328 16.19 2.33 -7.99
N CYS A 329 14.89 2.48 -7.71
CA CYS A 329 14.34 3.13 -6.51
C CYS A 329 14.12 2.08 -5.40
N HIS A 330 13.43 0.99 -5.74
CA HIS A 330 13.13 -0.15 -4.88
C HIS A 330 14.32 -1.12 -4.81
N ARG A 331 15.50 -0.60 -4.46
CA ARG A 331 16.71 -1.42 -4.37
C ARG A 331 16.57 -2.46 -3.27
N ASN A 332 17.14 -3.62 -3.53
CA ASN A 332 17.29 -4.69 -2.57
C ASN A 332 18.66 -5.37 -2.73
N GLY A 333 19.17 -5.91 -1.62
CA GLY A 333 20.30 -6.83 -1.61
C GLY A 333 19.83 -8.28 -1.59
N ILE A 334 20.72 -9.21 -1.26
CA ILE A 334 20.39 -10.64 -1.17
C ILE A 334 19.27 -10.95 -0.15
N GLY A 335 19.17 -10.15 0.92
CA GLY A 335 18.08 -10.28 1.91
C GLY A 335 16.70 -9.82 1.43
N HIS A 336 16.59 -9.34 0.18
CA HIS A 336 15.32 -8.92 -0.43
C HIS A 336 14.49 -7.92 0.40
N HIS A 337 15.15 -7.16 1.29
CA HIS A 337 14.56 -6.02 1.97
C HIS A 337 14.39 -4.87 0.97
N THR A 338 13.32 -4.95 0.18
CA THR A 338 13.01 -3.94 -0.84
C THR A 338 12.76 -2.58 -0.19
N VAL A 339 13.57 -1.59 -0.57
CA VAL A 339 13.39 -0.19 -0.15
C VAL A 339 12.05 0.33 -0.64
N ARG A 340 11.30 1.05 0.21
CA ARG A 340 9.98 1.60 -0.13
C ARG A 340 10.00 3.10 -0.44
N GLY A 341 11.15 3.76 -0.26
CA GLY A 341 11.45 5.09 -0.81
C GLY A 341 10.83 6.27 -0.07
N PHE A 342 10.46 6.10 1.21
CA PHE A 342 9.83 7.17 2.00
C PHE A 342 10.81 7.86 2.95
N ALA A 343 10.51 9.10 3.31
CA ALA A 343 11.33 9.88 4.23
C ALA A 343 11.41 9.21 5.60
N GLY A 344 12.63 9.05 6.12
CA GLY A 344 12.88 8.42 7.42
C GLY A 344 12.85 6.88 7.40
N GLU A 345 12.79 6.24 6.22
CA GLU A 345 12.88 4.78 6.12
C GLU A 345 14.21 4.27 6.69
N GLN A 346 14.10 3.30 7.62
CA GLN A 346 15.23 2.56 8.16
C GLN A 346 15.28 1.19 7.50
N HIS A 347 16.43 0.87 6.89
CA HIS A 347 16.62 -0.41 6.23
C HIS A 347 17.02 -1.48 7.25
N ALA A 348 16.45 -2.68 7.14
CA ALA A 348 16.68 -3.76 8.12
C ALA A 348 18.15 -4.19 8.22
N SER A 349 18.92 -4.09 7.12
CA SER A 349 20.36 -4.38 7.14
C SER A 349 21.24 -3.25 7.68
N GLY A 350 20.66 -2.11 8.08
CA GLY A 350 21.40 -0.92 8.50
C GLY A 350 21.95 -0.04 7.36
N GLU A 351 21.76 -0.44 6.10
CA GLU A 351 22.18 0.33 4.93
C GLU A 351 21.47 1.69 4.82
N ALA A 352 22.22 2.72 4.42
CA ALA A 352 21.68 4.07 4.30
C ALA A 352 20.84 4.23 3.01
N VAL A 353 19.51 4.23 3.16
CA VAL A 353 18.57 4.29 2.03
C VAL A 353 17.92 5.65 1.82
N VAL A 354 18.32 6.68 2.60
CA VAL A 354 17.80 8.05 2.48
C VAL A 354 17.92 8.64 1.06
N THR A 355 18.96 8.21 0.33
CA THR A 355 19.24 8.62 -1.05
C THR A 355 18.30 8.01 -2.09
N LEU A 356 17.41 7.09 -1.69
CA LEU A 356 16.40 6.43 -2.54
C LEU A 356 14.99 7.01 -2.33
N SER A 357 14.87 8.14 -1.64
CA SER A 357 13.62 8.92 -1.54
C SER A 357 13.56 10.01 -2.60
N CYS A 358 12.38 10.58 -2.87
CA CYS A 358 12.23 11.74 -3.76
C CYS A 358 13.22 12.86 -3.37
N ARG A 359 13.27 13.22 -2.08
CA ARG A 359 14.19 14.23 -1.57
C ARG A 359 15.65 13.82 -1.72
N GLY A 360 15.96 12.54 -1.49
CA GLY A 360 17.30 11.99 -1.65
C GLY A 360 17.85 12.16 -3.07
N CYS A 361 17.05 11.81 -4.09
CA CYS A 361 17.47 11.93 -5.50
C CYS A 361 17.51 13.39 -5.97
N HIS A 362 16.50 14.19 -5.61
CA HIS A 362 16.28 15.52 -6.19
C HIS A 362 16.93 16.69 -5.42
N LEU A 363 17.06 16.58 -4.10
CA LEU A 363 17.43 17.70 -3.21
C LEU A 363 18.64 17.42 -2.30
N GLY A 364 19.14 16.18 -2.24
CA GLY A 364 20.15 15.75 -1.27
C GLY A 364 21.38 16.67 -1.19
N GLU A 365 21.81 16.98 0.04
CA GLU A 365 22.85 18.01 0.32
C GLU A 365 24.24 17.67 -0.23
N GLU A 366 24.55 16.38 -0.45
CA GLU A 366 25.84 15.94 -1.01
C GLU A 366 25.71 15.19 -2.36
N GLN A 367 24.49 14.79 -2.78
CA GLN A 367 24.25 13.86 -3.91
C GLN A 367 22.94 14.11 -4.68
N GLY A 368 22.35 15.32 -4.62
CA GLY A 368 21.28 15.69 -5.55
C GLY A 368 21.72 15.45 -7.00
N GLY A 369 20.82 14.96 -7.86
CA GLY A 369 21.19 14.54 -9.22
C GLY A 369 21.37 13.05 -9.42
N ARG A 370 21.04 12.22 -8.41
CA ARG A 370 21.14 10.76 -8.50
C ARG A 370 20.36 10.24 -9.72
N LEU A 371 20.99 9.36 -10.51
CA LEU A 371 20.43 8.82 -11.76
C LEU A 371 20.00 9.91 -12.77
N GLY A 372 20.57 11.11 -12.69
CA GLY A 372 20.21 12.24 -13.55
C GLY A 372 18.96 12.99 -13.09
N ALA A 373 18.48 12.78 -11.86
CA ALA A 373 17.31 13.48 -11.33
C ALA A 373 17.51 15.02 -11.35
N PRO A 374 16.60 15.80 -11.95
CA PRO A 374 16.75 17.25 -11.98
C PRO A 374 16.56 17.86 -10.59
N GLN A 375 17.32 18.93 -10.29
CA GLN A 375 17.10 19.70 -9.07
C GLN A 375 15.81 20.54 -9.21
N PRO A 376 14.80 20.36 -8.35
CA PRO A 376 13.54 21.07 -8.46
C PRO A 376 13.66 22.46 -7.83
N LEU A 377 13.43 23.50 -8.64
CA LEU A 377 13.51 24.89 -8.18
C LEU A 377 12.27 25.33 -7.39
N HIS A 378 11.10 24.72 -7.67
CA HIS A 378 9.79 25.10 -7.13
C HIS A 378 9.55 26.64 -7.13
N ALA A 379 9.93 27.31 -8.22
CA ALA A 379 9.88 28.77 -8.31
C ALA A 379 8.46 29.30 -8.07
N GLY A 380 8.30 30.21 -7.11
CA GLY A 380 7.01 30.79 -6.75
C GLY A 380 6.21 30.00 -5.71
N LEU A 381 6.67 28.81 -5.30
CA LEU A 381 6.06 28.02 -4.24
C LEU A 381 6.66 28.38 -2.87
N PRO A 382 5.86 28.86 -1.90
CA PRO A 382 6.34 29.12 -0.54
C PRO A 382 6.88 27.83 0.13
N PRO A 383 8.00 27.90 0.89
CA PRO A 383 8.62 26.72 1.52
C PRO A 383 7.68 25.88 2.39
N LEU A 384 6.68 26.51 3.03
CA LEU A 384 5.66 25.83 3.81
C LEU A 384 4.96 24.68 3.06
N HIS A 385 4.82 24.76 1.74
CA HIS A 385 4.24 23.66 0.96
C HIS A 385 5.10 22.40 1.03
N LEU A 386 6.43 22.54 1.03
CA LEU A 386 7.35 21.40 1.12
C LEU A 386 7.44 20.82 2.54
N GLU A 387 6.91 21.53 3.53
CA GLU A 387 6.76 21.05 4.92
C GLU A 387 5.40 20.35 5.12
N LYS A 388 4.33 20.89 4.53
CA LYS A 388 2.94 20.45 4.76
C LYS A 388 2.39 19.54 3.67
N LEU A 389 3.03 19.45 2.50
CA LEU A 389 2.65 18.56 1.41
C LEU A 389 3.81 17.62 1.10
N SER A 390 3.49 16.35 0.93
CA SER A 390 4.44 15.39 0.37
C SER A 390 4.73 15.71 -1.09
N CYS A 391 5.91 15.30 -1.60
CA CYS A 391 6.20 15.41 -3.03
C CYS A 391 5.10 14.73 -3.87
N THR A 392 4.61 13.59 -3.40
CA THR A 392 3.57 12.79 -4.06
C THR A 392 2.22 13.50 -4.10
N ALA A 393 1.90 14.40 -3.17
CA ALA A 393 0.65 15.17 -3.21
C ALA A 393 0.50 15.99 -4.49
N CYS A 394 1.60 16.57 -5.00
CA CYS A 394 1.58 17.32 -6.26
C CYS A 394 1.94 16.46 -7.46
N HIS A 395 2.72 15.39 -7.26
CA HIS A 395 3.38 14.67 -8.33
C HIS A 395 2.86 13.24 -8.60
N SER A 396 2.01 12.62 -7.78
CA SER A 396 1.67 11.19 -7.92
C SER A 396 0.19 10.90 -8.09
N GLY A 397 -0.13 9.85 -8.85
CA GLY A 397 -1.47 9.31 -9.01
C GLY A 397 -2.34 10.00 -10.06
N PRO A 398 -3.66 9.86 -9.98
CA PRO A 398 -4.57 10.69 -10.76
C PRO A 398 -4.58 12.13 -10.21
N LEU A 399 -4.94 13.11 -11.04
CA LEU A 399 -5.22 14.46 -10.56
C LEU A 399 -6.56 14.46 -9.80
N PRO A 400 -6.70 15.25 -8.72
CA PRO A 400 -7.99 15.37 -8.05
C PRO A 400 -9.03 16.02 -8.97
N GLY A 401 -10.24 15.48 -8.96
CA GLY A 401 -11.43 16.06 -9.59
C GLY A 401 -12.55 16.25 -8.58
N ASP A 402 -13.76 16.54 -9.07
CA ASP A 402 -14.94 16.73 -8.22
C ASP A 402 -15.26 15.49 -7.39
N GLN A 403 -14.87 14.30 -7.87
CA GLN A 403 -14.94 13.04 -7.16
C GLN A 403 -13.60 12.29 -7.21
N ALA A 404 -13.32 11.50 -6.18
CA ALA A 404 -12.26 10.49 -6.25
C ALA A 404 -12.61 9.46 -7.33
N LEU A 405 -11.59 9.02 -8.08
CA LEU A 405 -11.78 8.10 -9.19
C LEU A 405 -11.76 6.65 -8.70
N PRO A 406 -12.65 5.79 -9.20
CA PRO A 406 -12.56 4.36 -8.97
C PRO A 406 -11.26 3.80 -9.58
N LEU A 407 -10.69 2.78 -8.95
CA LEU A 407 -9.48 2.12 -9.42
C LEU A 407 -9.52 0.62 -9.17
N GLN A 408 -8.73 -0.10 -9.95
CA GLN A 408 -8.46 -1.52 -9.76
C GLN A 408 -6.96 -1.73 -9.58
N THR A 409 -6.58 -2.66 -8.71
CA THR A 409 -5.18 -3.08 -8.51
C THR A 409 -5.03 -4.54 -8.90
N ALA A 410 -3.83 -4.94 -9.34
CA ALA A 410 -3.55 -6.32 -9.71
C ALA A 410 -3.74 -7.30 -8.53
N LEU A 411 -3.28 -6.95 -7.33
CA LEU A 411 -3.45 -7.79 -6.14
C LEU A 411 -4.93 -8.02 -5.80
N ALA A 412 -5.76 -6.98 -5.84
CA ALA A 412 -7.15 -7.07 -5.42
C ALA A 412 -8.08 -7.64 -6.50
N HIS A 413 -7.82 -7.37 -7.78
CA HIS A 413 -8.71 -7.69 -8.89
C HIS A 413 -8.18 -8.78 -9.81
N GLY A 414 -6.93 -9.22 -9.63
CA GLY A 414 -6.32 -10.24 -10.49
C GLY A 414 -5.77 -9.74 -11.82
N LEU A 415 -5.60 -8.41 -12.00
CA LEU A 415 -5.09 -7.84 -13.25
C LEU A 415 -3.79 -8.54 -13.69
N GLY A 416 -3.66 -8.78 -14.99
CA GLY A 416 -2.55 -9.55 -15.57
C GLY A 416 -2.92 -10.99 -15.91
N LEU A 417 -4.02 -11.52 -15.37
CA LEU A 417 -4.60 -12.79 -15.81
C LEU A 417 -5.62 -12.57 -16.95
N PRO A 418 -5.75 -13.54 -17.89
CA PRO A 418 -6.80 -13.49 -18.90
C PRO A 418 -8.19 -13.53 -18.25
N SER A 419 -9.01 -12.50 -18.50
CA SER A 419 -10.39 -12.46 -18.03
C SER A 419 -11.23 -11.51 -18.90
N HIS A 420 -12.51 -11.84 -19.08
CA HIS A 420 -13.50 -10.97 -19.68
C HIS A 420 -14.25 -10.11 -18.65
N ASP A 421 -13.96 -10.29 -17.36
CA ASP A 421 -14.79 -9.81 -16.26
C ASP A 421 -14.21 -8.56 -15.55
N TYR A 422 -13.21 -7.89 -16.14
CA TYR A 422 -12.69 -6.62 -15.64
C TYR A 422 -13.63 -5.43 -15.94
N THR A 423 -14.86 -5.52 -15.42
CA THR A 423 -15.88 -4.46 -15.44
C THR A 423 -15.49 -3.33 -14.48
N ALA A 424 -16.17 -2.18 -14.57
CA ALA A 424 -15.87 -1.04 -13.70
C ALA A 424 -16.37 -1.26 -12.26
N GLU A 425 -17.36 -2.14 -12.09
CA GLU A 425 -18.06 -2.46 -10.85
C GLU A 425 -17.47 -3.70 -10.14
N LEU A 426 -16.43 -4.31 -10.70
CA LEU A 426 -15.79 -5.51 -10.13
C LEU A 426 -15.27 -5.20 -8.72
N PRO A 427 -15.72 -5.91 -7.66
CA PRO A 427 -15.22 -5.70 -6.31
C PRO A 427 -13.79 -6.25 -6.13
N PRO A 428 -13.02 -5.71 -5.17
CA PRO A 428 -13.41 -4.69 -4.21
C PRO A 428 -13.42 -3.25 -4.77
N GLU A 429 -14.31 -2.42 -4.25
CA GLU A 429 -14.41 -1.01 -4.67
C GLU A 429 -13.29 -0.17 -4.01
N LEU A 430 -12.37 0.32 -4.85
CA LEU A 430 -11.22 1.16 -4.43
C LEU A 430 -11.30 2.54 -5.09
N VAL A 431 -10.86 3.59 -4.38
CA VAL A 431 -10.86 4.97 -4.90
C VAL A 431 -9.54 5.71 -4.67
N ALA A 432 -9.20 6.63 -5.59
CA ALA A 432 -8.03 7.52 -5.52
C ALA A 432 -8.16 8.73 -6.47
N PRO A 433 -7.38 9.81 -6.26
CA PRO A 433 -6.60 10.08 -5.06
C PRO A 433 -7.53 10.52 -3.92
N VAL A 434 -7.24 10.08 -2.69
CA VAL A 434 -7.84 10.66 -1.48
C VAL A 434 -6.73 11.35 -0.67
N PHE A 435 -6.84 12.66 -0.48
CA PHE A 435 -5.82 13.42 0.24
C PHE A 435 -6.08 13.36 1.75
N LEU A 436 -5.17 12.71 2.49
CA LEU A 436 -5.26 12.58 3.95
C LEU A 436 -3.96 13.07 4.59
N ARG A 437 -4.08 13.55 5.83
CA ARG A 437 -2.93 13.96 6.64
C ARG A 437 -2.33 12.77 7.36
N ASP A 438 -1.02 12.66 7.30
CA ASP A 438 -0.22 11.89 8.24
C ASP A 438 0.63 12.87 9.06
N GLY A 439 0.26 13.04 10.32
CA GLY A 439 0.75 14.14 11.15
C GLY A 439 0.38 15.51 10.55
N GLU A 440 1.40 16.28 10.16
CA GLU A 440 1.22 17.61 9.56
C GLU A 440 1.31 17.64 8.04
N THR A 441 1.62 16.50 7.41
CA THR A 441 1.90 16.41 5.98
C THR A 441 0.75 15.72 5.24
N LEU A 442 0.29 16.32 4.15
CA LEU A 442 -0.74 15.77 3.28
C LEU A 442 -0.14 14.79 2.25
N PHE A 443 -0.77 13.63 2.09
CA PHE A 443 -0.40 12.61 1.10
C PHE A 443 -1.63 12.18 0.30
N PRO A 444 -1.47 11.80 -0.99
CA PRO A 444 -2.51 11.09 -1.71
C PRO A 444 -2.54 9.63 -1.27
N HIS A 445 -3.74 9.08 -1.14
CA HIS A 445 -3.99 7.71 -0.74
C HIS A 445 -4.90 7.02 -1.75
N ARG A 446 -4.79 5.68 -1.76
CA ARG A 446 -5.89 4.80 -2.16
C ARG A 446 -6.71 4.48 -0.92
N MET A 447 -8.00 4.25 -1.10
CA MET A 447 -8.93 4.01 0.00
C MET A 447 -9.95 2.94 -0.37
N MET A 448 -10.35 2.14 0.62
CA MET A 448 -11.46 1.18 0.52
C MET A 448 -12.30 1.21 1.78
N TRP A 449 -13.55 0.76 1.68
CA TRP A 449 -14.41 0.54 2.84
C TRP A 449 -14.53 -0.95 3.10
N PRO A 450 -14.32 -1.39 4.36
CA PRO A 450 -14.53 -2.78 4.70
C PRO A 450 -16.01 -3.13 4.59
N SER A 451 -16.28 -4.36 4.16
CA SER A 451 -17.61 -4.95 4.22
C SER A 451 -17.48 -6.39 4.70
N PHE A 452 -18.17 -6.78 5.77
CA PHE A 452 -18.07 -8.14 6.29
C PHE A 452 -19.18 -8.46 7.29
N TRP A 453 -19.45 -9.75 7.44
CA TRP A 453 -20.31 -10.30 8.49
C TRP A 453 -19.43 -10.72 9.67
N GLY A 454 -19.91 -10.55 10.89
CA GLY A 454 -19.09 -10.82 12.07
C GLY A 454 -19.85 -10.79 13.38
N ALA A 455 -19.07 -10.72 14.45
CA ALA A 455 -19.53 -10.74 15.83
C ALA A 455 -19.13 -9.45 16.54
N GLN A 456 -20.08 -8.83 17.25
CA GLN A 456 -19.79 -7.81 18.23
C GLN A 456 -19.69 -8.42 19.63
N ARG A 457 -18.57 -8.18 20.31
CA ARG A 457 -18.32 -8.55 21.70
C ARG A 457 -17.92 -7.30 22.47
N GLY A 458 -18.85 -6.76 23.27
CA GLY A 458 -18.69 -5.44 23.89
C GLY A 458 -18.52 -4.34 22.84
N GLU A 459 -17.43 -3.58 22.92
CA GLU A 459 -17.06 -2.52 21.97
C GLU A 459 -16.24 -3.03 20.77
N THR A 460 -15.92 -4.32 20.72
CA THR A 460 -15.10 -4.88 19.63
C THR A 460 -15.99 -5.57 18.60
N ILE A 461 -15.73 -5.32 17.32
CA ILE A 461 -16.33 -6.05 16.21
C ILE A 461 -15.22 -6.84 15.51
N VAL A 462 -15.45 -8.14 15.32
CA VAL A 462 -14.51 -9.05 14.65
C VAL A 462 -15.25 -9.74 13.49
N PRO A 463 -14.67 -9.79 12.28
CA PRO A 463 -15.22 -10.56 11.16
C PRO A 463 -15.34 -12.05 11.48
N ALA A 464 -16.29 -12.71 10.84
CA ALA A 464 -16.40 -14.17 10.81
C ALA A 464 -15.66 -14.74 9.58
N HIS A 465 -15.36 -16.05 9.61
CA HIS A 465 -14.71 -16.73 8.48
C HIS A 465 -15.59 -16.64 7.20
N PRO A 466 -15.08 -16.14 6.07
CA PRO A 466 -15.89 -15.85 4.88
C PRO A 466 -16.69 -17.04 4.31
N GLU A 467 -16.10 -18.25 4.23
CA GLU A 467 -16.86 -19.42 3.75
C GLU A 467 -17.95 -19.86 4.73
N ALA A 468 -17.71 -19.75 6.04
CA ALA A 468 -18.72 -20.09 7.04
C ALA A 468 -19.91 -19.13 6.98
N VAL A 469 -19.64 -17.85 6.68
CA VAL A 469 -20.66 -16.84 6.38
C VAL A 469 -21.44 -17.22 5.12
N TYR A 470 -20.78 -17.60 4.04
CA TYR A 470 -21.47 -18.04 2.83
C TYR A 470 -22.39 -19.24 3.10
N ASP A 471 -21.91 -20.25 3.81
CA ASP A 471 -22.68 -21.46 4.12
C ASP A 471 -23.93 -21.17 4.96
N ALA A 472 -23.82 -20.25 5.92
CA ALA A 472 -24.95 -19.80 6.71
C ALA A 472 -25.97 -19.00 5.89
N LEU A 473 -25.50 -18.09 5.03
CA LEU A 473 -26.35 -17.11 4.35
C LEU A 473 -26.85 -17.55 2.96
N ARG A 474 -26.32 -18.63 2.39
CA ARG A 474 -26.68 -19.09 1.03
C ARG A 474 -28.17 -19.38 0.86
N ARG A 475 -28.88 -19.76 1.92
CA ARG A 475 -30.33 -20.04 1.88
C ARG A 475 -31.18 -18.76 1.90
N THR A 476 -30.72 -17.76 2.62
CA THR A 476 -31.38 -16.46 2.79
C THR A 476 -31.24 -15.59 1.54
N PHE A 477 -30.01 -15.44 1.02
CA PHE A 477 -29.77 -14.57 -0.14
C PHE A 477 -29.81 -15.30 -1.49
N ARG A 478 -29.57 -16.62 -1.53
CA ARG A 478 -29.67 -17.46 -2.74
C ARG A 478 -28.89 -16.91 -3.95
N VAL A 479 -27.70 -16.38 -3.70
CA VAL A 479 -26.81 -15.85 -4.74
C VAL A 479 -26.44 -16.96 -5.72
N ARG A 480 -26.69 -16.72 -7.01
CA ARG A 480 -26.41 -17.69 -8.08
C ARG A 480 -24.93 -17.70 -8.43
N ARG A 481 -24.45 -18.82 -8.97
CA ARG A 481 -23.08 -18.93 -9.48
C ARG A 481 -22.81 -17.83 -10.51
N GLY A 482 -21.68 -17.13 -10.36
CA GLY A 482 -21.27 -16.06 -11.27
C GLY A 482 -21.97 -14.71 -11.02
N LYS A 483 -22.79 -14.59 -9.98
CA LYS A 483 -23.40 -13.31 -9.57
C LYS A 483 -22.89 -12.84 -8.23
N THR A 484 -22.90 -11.54 -8.03
CA THR A 484 -22.65 -10.90 -6.74
C THR A 484 -23.94 -10.83 -5.91
N LEU A 485 -23.79 -10.62 -4.59
CA LEU A 485 -24.93 -10.34 -3.72
C LEU A 485 -25.67 -9.09 -4.17
N LYS A 486 -24.94 -8.01 -4.55
CA LYS A 486 -25.54 -6.77 -5.04
C LYS A 486 -26.40 -7.01 -6.28
N GLU A 487 -25.87 -7.69 -7.29
CA GLU A 487 -26.62 -8.04 -8.50
C GLU A 487 -27.86 -8.88 -8.17
N THR A 488 -27.71 -9.86 -7.27
CA THR A 488 -28.83 -10.71 -6.84
C THR A 488 -29.94 -9.90 -6.16
N LEU A 489 -29.58 -8.87 -5.38
CA LEU A 489 -30.53 -7.97 -4.72
C LEU A 489 -31.18 -6.99 -5.70
N LEU A 490 -30.45 -6.57 -6.74
CA LEU A 490 -30.95 -5.66 -7.78
C LEU A 490 -31.80 -6.35 -8.86
N GLU A 491 -31.87 -7.67 -8.88
CA GLU A 491 -32.73 -8.46 -9.78
C GLU A 491 -34.24 -8.36 -9.42
N ILE A 492 -34.77 -7.15 -9.46
CA ILE A 492 -36.17 -6.86 -9.17
C ILE A 492 -36.96 -6.81 -10.47
N ARG A 493 -38.02 -7.62 -10.54
CA ARG A 493 -38.96 -7.57 -11.67
C ARG A 493 -39.95 -6.44 -11.47
N LEU A 494 -39.92 -5.47 -12.37
CA LEU A 494 -40.93 -4.41 -12.40
C LEU A 494 -42.27 -4.97 -12.89
N GLY A 495 -43.29 -4.88 -12.04
CA GLY A 495 -44.67 -5.14 -12.42
C GLY A 495 -45.22 -4.03 -13.31
N ARG A 496 -46.38 -4.27 -13.94
CA ARG A 496 -47.05 -3.26 -14.77
C ARG A 496 -47.45 -2.02 -13.97
N ASP A 497 -47.86 -2.22 -12.72
CA ASP A 497 -48.25 -1.13 -11.83
C ASP A 497 -47.03 -0.27 -11.45
N ASP A 498 -45.89 -0.91 -11.13
CA ASP A 498 -44.63 -0.21 -10.85
C ASP A 498 -44.17 0.62 -12.06
N LYS A 499 -44.23 0.04 -13.27
CA LYS A 499 -43.91 0.75 -14.52
C LYS A 499 -44.87 1.92 -14.77
N THR A 500 -46.14 1.77 -14.43
CA THR A 500 -47.15 2.83 -14.58
C THR A 500 -46.92 3.97 -13.61
N GLU A 501 -46.57 3.68 -12.36
CA GLU A 501 -46.21 4.69 -11.36
C GLU A 501 -44.92 5.44 -11.75
N LEU A 502 -43.92 4.72 -12.24
CA LEU A 502 -42.61 5.30 -12.57
C LEU A 502 -42.59 6.01 -13.92
N LEU A 503 -43.19 5.46 -14.96
CA LEU A 503 -43.04 5.95 -16.33
C LEU A 503 -44.32 6.63 -16.85
N GLY A 504 -45.46 6.43 -16.18
CA GLY A 504 -46.77 6.86 -16.65
C GLY A 504 -47.43 5.83 -17.56
N GLU A 505 -48.75 5.89 -17.67
CA GLU A 505 -49.58 4.87 -18.32
C GLU A 505 -49.26 4.66 -19.81
N GLU A 506 -48.86 5.72 -20.52
CA GLU A 506 -48.47 5.65 -21.94
C GLU A 506 -47.10 4.97 -22.15
N ARG A 507 -46.17 5.12 -21.20
CA ARG A 507 -44.79 4.61 -21.31
C ARG A 507 -44.58 3.29 -20.58
N ALA A 508 -45.51 2.87 -19.72
CA ALA A 508 -45.42 1.62 -18.97
C ALA A 508 -45.32 0.35 -19.83
N GLY A 509 -45.78 0.42 -21.08
CA GLY A 509 -45.71 -0.67 -22.06
C GLY A 509 -44.51 -0.62 -23.00
N ALA A 510 -43.64 0.41 -22.91
CA ALA A 510 -42.44 0.52 -23.73
C ALA A 510 -41.38 -0.50 -23.29
N ASP A 511 -40.63 -1.01 -24.26
CA ASP A 511 -39.50 -1.89 -24.00
C ASP A 511 -38.33 -1.12 -23.37
N GLU A 512 -37.48 -1.80 -22.58
CA GLU A 512 -36.45 -1.15 -21.75
C GLU A 512 -35.38 -0.42 -22.58
N ASP A 513 -35.12 -0.90 -23.80
CA ASP A 513 -34.22 -0.29 -24.78
C ASP A 513 -34.79 0.99 -25.41
N GLU A 514 -36.09 1.24 -25.26
CA GLU A 514 -36.77 2.46 -25.70
C GLU A 514 -36.87 3.53 -24.61
N TRP A 515 -36.38 3.24 -23.39
CA TRP A 515 -36.37 4.20 -22.29
C TRP A 515 -35.30 5.27 -22.50
N THR A 516 -35.68 6.52 -22.22
CA THR A 516 -34.74 7.64 -22.16
C THR A 516 -33.79 7.50 -20.98
N GLU A 517 -32.65 8.20 -21.02
CA GLU A 517 -31.69 8.21 -19.90
C GLU A 517 -32.33 8.65 -18.57
N GLU A 518 -33.26 9.61 -18.61
CA GLU A 518 -33.99 10.05 -17.42
C GLU A 518 -34.93 8.97 -16.87
N GLU A 519 -35.63 8.24 -17.75
CA GLU A 519 -36.50 7.13 -17.36
C GLU A 519 -35.67 5.96 -16.79
N GLN A 520 -34.55 5.62 -17.43
CA GLN A 520 -33.61 4.61 -16.93
C GLN A 520 -33.08 4.99 -15.55
N ALA A 521 -32.67 6.24 -15.35
CA ALA A 521 -32.20 6.74 -14.05
C ALA A 521 -33.30 6.68 -12.97
N ARG A 522 -34.54 7.03 -13.31
CA ARG A 522 -35.69 6.93 -12.38
C ARG A 522 -35.99 5.49 -11.99
N VAL A 523 -35.99 4.58 -12.96
CA VAL A 523 -36.20 3.15 -12.70
C VAL A 523 -35.05 2.58 -11.86
N ALA A 524 -33.80 2.88 -12.21
CA ALA A 524 -32.63 2.43 -11.44
C ALA A 524 -32.69 2.91 -9.99
N ALA A 525 -33.03 4.19 -9.75
CA ALA A 525 -33.19 4.73 -8.40
C ALA A 525 -34.32 4.05 -7.61
N TRP A 526 -35.44 3.72 -8.27
CA TRP A 526 -36.53 2.97 -7.64
C TRP A 526 -36.11 1.52 -7.32
N VAL A 527 -35.42 0.85 -8.24
CA VAL A 527 -34.89 -0.51 -8.04
C VAL A 527 -33.93 -0.54 -6.86
N GLU A 528 -32.98 0.39 -6.77
CA GLU A 528 -32.06 0.51 -5.62
C GLU A 528 -32.83 0.68 -4.31
N LYS A 529 -33.82 1.58 -4.27
CA LYS A 529 -34.65 1.79 -3.07
C LYS A 529 -35.42 0.53 -2.67
N LYS A 530 -36.00 -0.18 -3.64
CA LYS A 530 -36.75 -1.42 -3.39
C LYS A 530 -35.81 -2.55 -2.96
N ALA A 531 -34.62 -2.66 -3.57
CA ALA A 531 -33.60 -3.64 -3.22
C ALA A 531 -33.06 -3.43 -1.81
N LEU A 532 -32.88 -2.16 -1.39
CA LEU A 532 -32.53 -1.83 -0.01
C LEU A 532 -33.61 -2.29 0.98
N ALA A 533 -34.88 -2.02 0.70
CA ALA A 533 -35.98 -2.46 1.57
C ALA A 533 -36.03 -3.99 1.66
N ASP A 534 -35.97 -4.68 0.52
CA ASP A 534 -35.96 -6.14 0.46
C ASP A 534 -34.72 -6.76 1.13
N PHE A 535 -33.56 -6.06 1.08
CA PHE A 535 -32.36 -6.46 1.81
C PHE A 535 -32.56 -6.31 3.32
N GLN A 536 -33.09 -5.17 3.78
CA GLN A 536 -33.38 -4.92 5.19
C GLN A 536 -34.39 -5.91 5.78
N GLU A 537 -35.42 -6.31 5.01
CA GLU A 537 -36.38 -7.34 5.42
C GLU A 537 -35.74 -8.73 5.61
N LYS A 538 -34.64 -9.02 4.89
CA LYS A 538 -33.90 -10.29 5.00
C LYS A 538 -32.82 -10.30 6.08
N LEU A 539 -32.39 -9.12 6.56
CA LEU A 539 -31.34 -9.00 7.56
C LEU A 539 -31.63 -9.75 8.87
N PRO A 540 -32.87 -9.74 9.43
CA PRO A 540 -33.17 -10.53 10.63
C PRO A 540 -32.91 -12.03 10.45
N GLU A 541 -33.40 -12.63 9.35
CA GLU A 541 -33.15 -14.04 9.03
C GLU A 541 -31.64 -14.31 8.84
N ALA A 542 -30.94 -13.39 8.17
CA ALA A 542 -29.49 -13.49 7.98
C ALA A 542 -28.73 -13.45 9.33
N PHE A 543 -29.13 -12.57 10.27
CA PHE A 543 -28.52 -12.49 11.58
C PHE A 543 -28.82 -13.71 12.47
N GLU A 544 -30.02 -14.28 12.36
CA GLU A 544 -30.36 -15.55 13.01
C GLU A 544 -29.49 -16.70 12.50
N ALA A 545 -29.34 -16.83 11.18
CA ALA A 545 -28.46 -17.83 10.58
C ALA A 545 -26.98 -17.62 10.97
N LEU A 546 -26.54 -16.35 11.05
CA LEU A 546 -25.16 -16.00 11.42
C LEU A 546 -24.87 -16.29 12.91
N ALA A 547 -25.88 -16.31 13.78
CA ALA A 547 -25.71 -16.60 15.20
C ALA A 547 -25.01 -17.94 15.47
N GLU A 548 -25.24 -18.95 14.62
CA GLU A 548 -24.57 -20.25 14.70
C GLU A 548 -23.08 -20.16 14.38
N VAL A 549 -22.68 -19.27 13.46
CA VAL A 549 -21.29 -19.06 13.03
C VAL A 549 -20.48 -18.28 14.07
N VAL A 550 -21.07 -17.25 14.67
CA VAL A 550 -20.36 -16.39 15.65
C VAL A 550 -20.23 -17.02 17.04
N GLY A 551 -20.96 -18.11 17.27
CA GLY A 551 -20.93 -18.93 18.48
C GLY A 551 -21.86 -18.44 19.61
N PRO A 552 -22.19 -19.32 20.57
CA PRO A 552 -23.06 -18.98 21.69
C PRO A 552 -22.39 -18.01 22.68
N GLY A 553 -23.15 -17.06 23.23
CA GLY A 553 -22.67 -16.12 24.26
C GLY A 553 -23.27 -14.71 24.14
N GLU A 554 -22.57 -13.71 24.66
CA GLU A 554 -22.93 -12.27 24.52
C GLU A 554 -22.59 -11.69 23.13
N ALA A 555 -22.11 -12.53 22.20
CA ALA A 555 -21.73 -12.12 20.85
C ALA A 555 -22.98 -11.80 20.03
N LYS A 556 -23.09 -10.56 19.53
CA LYS A 556 -24.20 -10.15 18.67
C LYS A 556 -23.76 -10.25 17.20
N PRO A 557 -24.52 -10.94 16.33
CA PRO A 557 -24.30 -10.91 14.89
C PRO A 557 -24.36 -9.47 14.36
N VAL A 558 -23.39 -9.10 13.53
CA VAL A 558 -23.34 -7.78 12.90
C VAL A 558 -22.96 -7.91 11.43
N PHE A 559 -23.37 -6.92 10.65
CA PHE A 559 -22.91 -6.71 9.28
C PHE A 559 -22.32 -5.32 9.18
N VAL A 560 -21.12 -5.21 8.60
CA VAL A 560 -20.42 -3.96 8.36
C VAL A 560 -20.47 -3.71 6.86
N ALA A 561 -20.94 -2.55 6.43
CA ALA A 561 -20.90 -2.12 5.03
C ALA A 561 -21.17 -0.60 4.93
N GLY A 562 -20.66 0.04 3.88
CA GLY A 562 -21.00 1.43 3.57
C GLY A 562 -20.69 2.42 4.70
N GLY A 563 -19.64 2.17 5.49
CA GLY A 563 -19.24 3.04 6.60
C GLY A 563 -20.11 2.92 7.86
N LYS A 564 -21.02 1.95 7.93
CA LYS A 564 -21.90 1.72 9.08
C LYS A 564 -21.88 0.26 9.53
N VAL A 565 -22.40 0.02 10.73
CA VAL A 565 -22.68 -1.30 11.28
C VAL A 565 -24.19 -1.50 11.37
N TYR A 566 -24.66 -2.68 10.98
CA TYR A 566 -26.02 -3.16 11.06
C TYR A 566 -26.11 -4.27 12.11
N ARG A 567 -27.13 -4.23 12.96
CA ARG A 567 -27.38 -5.21 14.03
C ARG A 567 -28.87 -5.28 14.34
N LEU A 568 -29.33 -6.37 14.99
CA LEU A 568 -30.65 -6.40 15.61
C LEU A 568 -30.65 -5.71 16.98
N ASP A 569 -31.65 -4.88 17.22
CA ASP A 569 -31.97 -4.34 18.54
C ASP A 569 -32.67 -5.39 19.43
N SER A 570 -33.09 -4.99 20.64
CA SER A 570 -33.79 -5.89 21.57
C SER A 570 -35.20 -6.30 21.11
N GLU A 571 -35.77 -5.59 20.14
CA GLU A 571 -37.11 -5.84 19.60
C GLU A 571 -37.06 -6.65 18.29
N GLY A 572 -35.85 -6.93 17.78
CA GLY A 572 -35.64 -7.66 16.53
C GLY A 572 -35.66 -6.78 15.28
N HIS A 573 -35.61 -5.45 15.43
CA HIS A 573 -35.48 -4.52 14.31
C HIS A 573 -34.01 -4.27 13.97
N VAL A 574 -33.73 -3.98 12.70
CA VAL A 574 -32.40 -3.62 12.25
C VAL A 574 -32.09 -2.18 12.67
N GLU A 575 -31.07 -2.00 13.50
CA GLU A 575 -30.49 -0.70 13.84
C GLU A 575 -29.17 -0.48 13.10
N THR A 576 -28.83 0.79 12.84
CA THR A 576 -27.53 1.18 12.25
C THR A 576 -26.79 2.18 13.12
N PHE A 577 -25.48 2.02 13.22
CA PHE A 577 -24.63 2.91 14.03
C PHE A 577 -23.20 3.02 13.46
N ALA A 578 -22.49 4.08 13.87
CA ALA A 578 -21.10 4.30 13.52
C ALA A 578 -20.16 3.48 14.43
N HIS A 579 -19.08 2.95 13.86
CA HIS A 579 -18.09 2.16 14.60
C HIS A 579 -16.74 2.17 13.87
N ALA A 580 -15.64 2.07 14.62
CA ALA A 580 -14.28 2.06 14.07
C ALA A 580 -14.06 0.92 13.04
N ALA A 581 -14.73 -0.21 13.21
CA ALA A 581 -14.65 -1.35 12.28
C ALA A 581 -15.24 -1.07 10.88
N ALA A 582 -16.05 -0.01 10.74
CA ALA A 582 -16.62 0.43 9.48
C ALA A 582 -15.83 1.59 8.84
N GLU A 583 -14.80 2.10 9.52
CA GLU A 583 -13.94 3.16 8.97
C GLU A 583 -13.15 2.65 7.76
N PRO A 584 -12.89 3.52 6.77
CA PRO A 584 -12.16 3.13 5.58
C PRO A 584 -10.69 2.80 5.91
N TYR A 585 -10.13 1.84 5.18
CA TYR A 585 -8.70 1.58 5.18
C TYR A 585 -8.04 2.38 4.04
N ALA A 586 -6.98 3.12 4.35
CA ALA A 586 -6.26 3.95 3.39
C ALA A 586 -4.75 3.72 3.43
N TRP A 587 -4.11 3.72 2.26
CA TRP A 587 -2.67 3.57 2.13
C TRP A 587 -2.10 4.54 1.10
N LYS A 588 -0.86 5.00 1.35
CA LYS A 588 -0.23 6.08 0.58
C LYS A 588 0.07 5.66 -0.86
N LEU A 589 -0.19 6.58 -1.78
CA LEU A 589 0.16 6.51 -3.18
C LEU A 589 1.46 7.28 -3.45
N ALA A 590 2.40 6.66 -4.16
CA ALA A 590 3.70 7.24 -4.53
C ALA A 590 4.18 6.81 -5.92
N HIS A 591 3.26 6.42 -6.79
CA HIS A 591 3.52 5.95 -8.15
C HIS A 591 2.77 6.81 -9.17
N ASP A 592 2.92 6.49 -10.45
CA ASP A 592 2.37 7.26 -11.56
C ASP A 592 2.83 8.71 -11.45
N VAL A 593 4.14 8.88 -11.23
CA VAL A 593 4.75 10.17 -10.97
C VAL A 593 4.74 11.00 -12.25
N ARG A 594 4.11 12.17 -12.19
CA ARG A 594 3.97 13.10 -13.31
C ARG A 594 5.10 14.14 -13.34
N PRO A 595 5.48 14.62 -14.54
CA PRO A 595 6.49 15.67 -14.67
C PRO A 595 6.03 17.00 -14.06
N ALA A 596 6.99 17.89 -13.79
CA ALA A 596 6.75 19.18 -13.15
C ALA A 596 5.65 20.04 -13.81
N ARG A 597 5.55 19.99 -15.16
CA ARG A 597 4.55 20.77 -15.91
C ARG A 597 3.13 20.20 -15.82
N ALA A 598 2.97 18.94 -15.43
CA ALA A 598 1.68 18.29 -15.22
C ALA A 598 1.32 18.20 -13.73
N SER A 599 2.17 18.75 -12.85
CA SER A 599 2.00 18.65 -11.40
C SER A 599 0.93 19.61 -10.91
N LEU A 600 0.23 19.22 -9.83
CA LEU A 600 -0.77 20.08 -9.22
C LEU A 600 -0.09 21.37 -8.70
N GLY A 601 -0.66 22.53 -9.03
CA GLY A 601 -0.06 23.84 -8.73
C GLY A 601 0.82 24.40 -9.85
N ALA A 602 1.08 23.65 -10.93
CA ALA A 602 1.85 24.13 -12.07
C ALA A 602 1.13 25.26 -12.85
N GLY A 603 -0.22 25.31 -12.81
CA GLY A 603 -1.03 26.39 -13.36
C GLY A 603 -1.05 27.64 -12.49
N GLY A 604 -0.65 27.51 -11.21
CA GLY A 604 -0.51 28.60 -10.25
C GLY A 604 -1.24 28.32 -8.94
N CYS A 605 -1.29 29.32 -8.06
CA CYS A 605 -1.86 29.17 -6.72
C CYS A 605 -3.33 28.72 -6.71
N PHE A 606 -4.10 29.08 -7.74
CA PHE A 606 -5.54 28.81 -7.79
C PHE A 606 -5.88 27.35 -8.11
N ASP A 607 -4.92 26.53 -8.56
CA ASP A 607 -5.12 25.09 -8.71
C ASP A 607 -5.48 24.42 -7.37
N CYS A 608 -5.05 25.01 -6.24
CA CYS A 608 -5.29 24.47 -4.89
C CYS A 608 -5.98 25.46 -3.94
N HIS A 609 -5.80 26.77 -4.15
CA HIS A 609 -6.33 27.82 -3.28
C HIS A 609 -7.54 28.57 -3.85
N ALA A 610 -8.16 28.03 -4.90
CA ALA A 610 -9.49 28.47 -5.31
C ALA A 610 -10.56 27.90 -4.37
N GLU A 611 -11.67 28.62 -4.25
CA GLU A 611 -12.88 28.07 -3.65
C GLU A 611 -13.34 26.86 -4.48
N GLY A 612 -13.67 25.75 -3.81
CA GLY A 612 -14.04 24.51 -4.49
C GLY A 612 -12.87 23.74 -5.13
N ALA A 613 -11.60 24.08 -4.84
CA ALA A 613 -10.45 23.37 -5.40
C ALA A 613 -10.51 21.85 -5.09
N PRO A 614 -10.43 20.97 -6.11
CA PRO A 614 -10.61 19.52 -5.96
C PRO A 614 -9.74 18.81 -4.91
N ILE A 615 -8.51 19.28 -4.67
CA ILE A 615 -7.64 18.69 -3.63
C ILE A 615 -8.25 18.74 -2.21
N PHE A 616 -9.15 19.68 -1.95
CA PHE A 616 -9.83 19.83 -0.66
C PHE A 616 -11.35 19.59 -0.77
N ALA A 617 -11.99 20.14 -1.80
CA ALA A 617 -13.43 20.08 -1.98
C ALA A 617 -13.90 18.83 -2.74
N GLY A 618 -12.98 18.10 -3.36
CA GLY A 618 -13.26 16.83 -4.03
C GLY A 618 -13.97 15.88 -3.08
N LYS A 619 -14.91 15.13 -3.65
CA LYS A 619 -15.82 14.27 -2.90
C LYS A 619 -15.37 12.82 -2.96
N VAL A 620 -15.54 12.11 -1.86
CA VAL A 620 -15.31 10.67 -1.79
C VAL A 620 -16.63 10.03 -1.42
N ALA A 621 -17.21 9.29 -2.37
CA ALA A 621 -18.37 8.47 -2.10
C ALA A 621 -17.95 7.29 -1.22
N THR A 622 -18.83 6.87 -0.32
CA THR A 622 -18.67 5.66 0.47
C THR A 622 -19.25 4.49 -0.34
N PRO A 623 -18.43 3.74 -1.10
CA PRO A 623 -18.89 2.57 -1.83
C PRO A 623 -19.51 1.53 -0.90
N SER A 624 -20.49 0.81 -1.43
CA SER A 624 -21.16 -0.28 -0.73
C SER A 624 -21.40 -1.45 -1.68
N PRO A 625 -20.92 -2.67 -1.31
CA PRO A 625 -21.15 -3.89 -2.09
C PRO A 625 -22.55 -4.47 -1.90
N VAL A 626 -23.44 -3.75 -1.22
CA VAL A 626 -24.88 -4.03 -1.11
C VAL A 626 -25.66 -2.73 -1.34
N PRO A 627 -26.95 -2.79 -1.72
CA PRO A 627 -27.81 -1.63 -1.71
C PRO A 627 -27.74 -0.92 -0.36
N SER A 628 -27.55 0.39 -0.37
CA SER A 628 -27.49 1.22 0.83
C SER A 628 -28.31 2.48 0.65
N GLU A 629 -28.68 3.14 1.75
CA GLU A 629 -29.09 4.55 1.65
C GLU A 629 -27.98 5.34 0.94
N GLU A 630 -28.39 6.40 0.23
CA GLU A 630 -27.53 7.23 -0.63
C GLU A 630 -26.09 7.33 -0.08
N SER A 631 -25.11 6.85 -0.85
CA SER A 631 -23.72 6.70 -0.40
C SER A 631 -23.26 7.99 0.28
N ALA A 632 -22.81 7.89 1.54
CA ALA A 632 -22.31 9.07 2.24
C ALA A 632 -21.15 9.66 1.42
N VAL A 633 -21.31 10.93 1.03
CA VAL A 633 -20.31 11.64 0.25
C VAL A 633 -19.58 12.61 1.16
N VAL A 634 -18.30 12.34 1.42
CA VAL A 634 -17.48 13.14 2.34
C VAL A 634 -16.49 13.97 1.53
N ALA A 635 -16.32 15.25 1.88
CA ALA A 635 -15.32 16.08 1.24
C ALA A 635 -13.91 15.71 1.72
N MET A 636 -12.91 15.74 0.84
CA MET A 636 -11.51 15.42 1.19
C MET A 636 -10.97 16.26 2.35
N GLN A 637 -11.38 17.53 2.46
CA GLN A 637 -11.00 18.39 3.58
C GLN A 637 -11.47 17.86 4.93
N GLU A 638 -12.66 17.26 4.98
CA GLU A 638 -13.23 16.70 6.20
C GLU A 638 -12.48 15.42 6.59
N LEU A 639 -12.24 14.54 5.61
CA LEU A 639 -11.42 13.33 5.80
C LEU A 639 -9.99 13.66 6.24
N ALA A 640 -9.42 14.75 5.73
CA ALA A 640 -8.10 15.24 6.13
C ALA A 640 -8.11 15.99 7.48
N GLY A 641 -9.27 16.19 8.12
CA GLY A 641 -9.39 16.91 9.39
C GLY A 641 -9.11 18.41 9.30
N TYR A 642 -9.35 19.02 8.14
CA TYR A 642 -9.30 20.48 7.98
C TYR A 642 -10.62 21.12 8.42
N ASP A 643 -10.51 22.36 8.89
CA ASP A 643 -11.67 23.19 9.20
C ASP A 643 -12.05 23.97 7.94
N LYS A 644 -13.25 23.72 7.42
CA LYS A 644 -13.76 24.34 6.19
C LYS A 644 -13.74 25.86 6.27
N THR A 645 -14.15 26.46 7.38
CA THR A 645 -14.22 27.92 7.52
C THR A 645 -12.82 28.54 7.47
N LYS A 646 -11.83 27.93 8.11
CA LYS A 646 -10.43 28.37 8.01
C LYS A 646 -9.88 28.22 6.60
N LEU A 647 -10.20 27.12 5.92
CA LEU A 647 -9.78 26.88 4.55
C LEU A 647 -10.39 27.90 3.59
N ASP A 648 -11.69 28.17 3.71
CA ASP A 648 -12.40 29.15 2.88
C ASP A 648 -11.88 30.57 3.13
N ALA A 649 -11.65 30.95 4.40
CA ALA A 649 -11.06 32.24 4.74
C ALA A 649 -9.63 32.38 4.18
N TRP A 650 -8.86 31.29 4.21
CA TRP A 650 -7.54 31.25 3.59
C TRP A 650 -7.63 31.43 2.07
N ASN A 651 -8.53 30.72 1.40
CA ASN A 651 -8.75 30.84 -0.05
C ASN A 651 -9.17 32.27 -0.46
N GLN A 652 -10.07 32.90 0.29
CA GLN A 652 -10.47 34.30 0.08
C GLN A 652 -9.28 35.26 0.16
N SER A 653 -8.29 35.00 1.03
CA SER A 653 -7.09 35.83 1.12
C SER A 653 -6.26 35.85 -0.18
N PHE A 654 -6.31 34.79 -1.00
CA PHE A 654 -5.66 34.75 -2.31
C PHE A 654 -6.39 35.59 -3.35
N GLN A 655 -7.72 35.60 -3.33
CA GLN A 655 -8.51 36.47 -4.20
C GLN A 655 -8.24 37.96 -3.90
N GLY A 656 -8.11 38.31 -2.62
CA GLY A 656 -7.76 39.67 -2.16
C GLY A 656 -6.30 40.08 -2.38
N ARG A 657 -5.42 39.15 -2.78
CA ARG A 657 -3.95 39.36 -2.84
C ARG A 657 -3.55 40.49 -3.78
N ALA A 658 -4.19 40.61 -4.94
CA ALA A 658 -3.88 41.67 -5.89
C ALA A 658 -4.22 43.05 -5.31
N ALA A 659 -5.42 43.20 -4.74
CA ALA A 659 -5.84 44.42 -4.07
C ALA A 659 -4.93 44.77 -2.88
N PHE A 660 -4.55 43.77 -2.08
CA PHE A 660 -3.62 43.94 -0.96
C PHE A 660 -2.24 44.45 -1.42
N LYS A 661 -1.70 43.90 -2.52
CA LYS A 661 -0.43 44.39 -3.10
C LYS A 661 -0.55 45.84 -3.57
N TRP A 662 -1.61 46.18 -4.29
CA TRP A 662 -1.85 47.55 -4.76
C TRP A 662 -2.01 48.53 -3.60
N LEU A 663 -2.77 48.16 -2.56
CA LEU A 663 -2.92 48.95 -1.36
C LEU A 663 -1.58 49.14 -0.62
N GLY A 664 -0.77 48.07 -0.55
CA GLY A 664 0.58 48.12 0.01
C GLY A 664 1.50 49.09 -0.75
N PHE A 665 1.55 49.00 -2.09
CA PHE A 665 2.34 49.91 -2.90
C PHE A 665 1.82 51.35 -2.84
N ALA A 666 0.50 51.56 -2.82
CA ALA A 666 -0.09 52.88 -2.63
C ALA A 666 0.29 53.46 -1.26
N SER A 667 0.23 52.64 -0.20
CA SER A 667 0.63 53.05 1.16
C SER A 667 2.12 53.39 1.23
N MET A 668 2.98 52.58 0.61
CA MET A 668 4.42 52.86 0.48
C MET A 668 4.68 54.15 -0.31
N GLY A 669 3.92 54.39 -1.38
CA GLY A 669 3.98 55.61 -2.16
C GLY A 669 3.60 56.86 -1.34
N VAL A 670 2.52 56.77 -0.55
CA VAL A 670 2.09 57.84 0.36
C VAL A 670 3.16 58.10 1.42
N VAL A 671 3.66 57.06 2.08
CA VAL A 671 4.74 57.19 3.09
C VAL A 671 6.00 57.79 2.46
N GLY A 672 6.41 57.29 1.29
CA GLY A 672 7.55 57.81 0.55
C GLY A 672 7.38 59.29 0.18
N PHE A 673 6.19 59.70 -0.26
CA PHE A 673 5.89 61.10 -0.55
C PHE A 673 5.95 61.99 0.69
N VAL A 674 5.43 61.54 1.83
CA VAL A 674 5.51 62.26 3.11
C VAL A 674 6.97 62.44 3.55
N LEU A 675 7.76 61.37 3.50
CA LEU A 675 9.18 61.40 3.87
C LEU A 675 9.99 62.30 2.94
N LEU A 676 9.77 62.21 1.62
CA LEU A 676 10.44 63.06 0.64
C LEU A 676 10.09 64.53 0.83
N SER A 677 8.80 64.84 1.03
CA SER A 677 8.31 66.20 1.28
C SER A 677 8.95 66.78 2.55
N GLY A 678 9.00 66.01 3.63
CA GLY A 678 9.68 66.39 4.87
C GLY A 678 11.18 66.62 4.67
N ALA A 679 11.86 65.76 3.90
CA ALA A 679 13.28 65.91 3.60
C ALA A 679 13.56 67.16 2.75
N VAL A 680 12.73 67.44 1.74
CA VAL A 680 12.83 68.67 0.93
C VAL A 680 12.62 69.90 1.79
N TRP A 681 11.60 69.88 2.66
CA TRP A 681 11.33 71.01 3.56
C TRP A 681 12.46 71.24 4.57
N GLY A 682 13.03 70.16 5.11
CA GLY A 682 14.23 70.19 5.95
C GLY A 682 15.46 70.72 5.21
N PHE A 683 15.67 70.31 3.96
CA PHE A 683 16.75 70.82 3.13
C PHE A 683 16.60 72.32 2.82
N LEU A 684 15.39 72.76 2.44
CA LEU A 684 15.10 74.16 2.14
C LEU A 684 15.24 75.07 3.37
N THR A 685 14.94 74.56 4.57
CA THR A 685 15.14 75.29 5.84
C THR A 685 16.62 75.36 6.23
N VAL A 686 17.39 74.27 6.12
CA VAL A 686 18.84 74.25 6.43
C VAL A 686 19.66 75.08 5.45
N THR A 687 19.35 75.03 4.15
CA THR A 687 20.08 75.77 3.11
C THR A 687 19.68 77.25 3.02
N GLY A 688 18.70 77.69 3.81
CA GLY A 688 18.23 79.07 3.81
C GLY A 688 17.43 79.48 2.56
N VAL A 689 17.16 78.55 1.64
CA VAL A 689 16.39 78.80 0.40
C VAL A 689 14.91 79.10 0.71
N ALA A 690 14.38 78.62 1.83
CA ALA A 690 13.03 78.95 2.31
C ALA A 690 12.91 80.37 2.92
N ARG A 691 13.99 81.13 3.07
CA ARG A 691 13.90 82.58 3.38
C ARG A 691 13.55 83.36 2.10
N ARG A 692 12.26 83.51 1.80
CA ARG A 692 11.80 84.75 1.14
C ARG A 692 11.55 85.76 2.27
N LYS A 693 12.36 86.82 2.37
CA LYS A 693 12.13 88.13 1.71
C LYS A 693 10.68 88.58 1.91
N ASP A 694 10.50 89.40 2.95
CA ASP A 694 9.46 90.44 2.99
C ASP A 694 9.47 91.28 1.70
#